data_AF-A0A1T4KKS6-F1
#
_entry.id   AF-A0A1T4KKS6-F1
#
_cell.length_a   1.000
_cell.length_b   1.000
_cell.length_c   1.000
_cell.angle_alpha   90.00
_cell.angle_beta   90.00
_cell.angle_gamma   90.00
#
_symmetry.space_group_name_H-M   'P 1'
#
loop_
_entity.id
_entity.type
_entity.pdbx_description
1 polymer ?
#
loop_
_entity_poly.entity_id
_entity_poly.type
_entity_poly.pdbx_seq_one_letter_code
_entity_poly.pdbx_strand_id
1 'polypeptide(L)'
;MSLTTPAPLDDVRLLTDWTRRNRPESLPLAEAAMERVRRELPSVHRKADRFLRFMDYQAEELPPELRPWFWDSVARALLLTGGAKCLWAAPRAHARARKAEAEHGLAVDVDHHAAQTLLMARHGVLPAKEVSAFQKWITQTLPPERAYPALAELVTARAAAGSAPAASTHSLLAKSAKAAGVGKEEQSRALAGVLAASRGTAVPPALFTGAAKVFAATPPPEEHLAAFWELFPPDRWSKNDGGAWLRMLDASGAVDALARGDITPRGGVAGWLQRFSRLHKFIGTQQGVMVQRMPSGLYGILPRLAPRLRAEDRPIDTWSSEVGHVRLDAALLAACLAEDIPVQIPPRGLEFFFLEGPHLRHLFGHPVLGPRVERQVSRYHRDPHRTVRPGARSAIGLFPEVAEVVPLVRSRVERLMAEIGGAGLPRAASSLRALDSLLDPAAIAAFEGVEDDLAAIDPVGPLLRALRCGLPEELGWPAFDAAVAELGGPDAVLRVCSSWPTLTLVGRDRAIAVDHTGRVADLDLPAREGRPPVVRRLDGRFLVADLDGHPKTAYWSDRPDTPVPDWAQDEETASWAKEYSSFSKSEWSGYRFLPTPPQHRWSGQMTDGTTVWFGDDRGEPPGWHAWTGDGVASDPSLPDFFSRDPGEGLRWDYENLSLVRLPDGVDSPLGHADGLSGFRIAAATERPGAYSDDYVIEGADGRRARHHRPRAMGDPYAILRFPGTDVDLVVTQGRDITHREEVCCYSADDDTLQWEVLIAPVELRERTKGGLPFYPPVGFWHFLELRDPGSSRALRGVGPDQARALLDAHLAEGEEGVLRVLAERLPEVTHGATRAGVVRVVTAAAELLRRREALVERVRADRAGLAD
;
A
#
# COMPACT_ATOMS: atom_id res chain seq x y z
N MET A 1 12.87 23.44 27.20
CA MET A 1 13.77 24.59 27.00
C MET A 1 13.05 25.81 27.52
N SER A 2 13.46 26.30 28.69
CA SER A 2 12.95 27.56 29.23
C SER A 2 13.37 28.67 28.27
N LEU A 3 12.40 29.41 27.76
CA LEU A 3 12.60 30.58 26.91
C LEU A 3 13.36 31.63 27.75
N THR A 4 14.69 31.62 27.66
CA THR A 4 15.51 32.70 28.18
C THR A 4 15.12 33.96 27.42
N THR A 5 14.61 34.94 28.15
CA THR A 5 14.33 36.29 27.68
C THR A 5 15.52 36.76 26.84
N PRO A 6 15.34 37.17 25.57
CA PRO A 6 16.45 37.69 24.78
C PRO A 6 17.01 38.93 25.50
N ALA A 7 18.33 39.08 25.51
CA ALA A 7 18.97 40.30 26.00
C ALA A 7 18.25 41.51 25.39
N PRO A 8 17.96 42.56 26.18
CA PRO A 8 17.26 43.73 25.67
C PRO A 8 18.03 44.30 24.48
N LEU A 9 17.31 44.74 23.45
CA LEU A 9 17.88 45.38 22.25
C LEU A 9 18.79 46.58 22.58
N ASP A 10 18.63 47.14 23.78
CA ASP A 10 19.46 48.18 24.40
C ASP A 10 20.92 47.77 24.64
N ASP A 11 21.25 46.48 24.50
CA ASP A 11 22.60 45.94 24.61
C ASP A 11 23.38 45.93 23.27
N VAL A 12 22.73 46.23 22.14
CA VAL A 12 23.44 46.39 20.85
C VAL A 12 24.13 47.75 20.79
N ARG A 13 25.30 47.84 21.44
CA ARG A 13 26.06 49.09 21.58
C ARG A 13 27.29 49.19 20.68
N LEU A 14 27.45 48.23 19.75
CA LEU A 14 28.64 48.10 18.93
C LEU A 14 29.00 49.40 18.17
N LEU A 15 28.05 49.99 17.44
CA LEU A 15 28.27 51.26 16.74
C LEU A 15 28.58 52.41 17.72
N THR A 16 27.79 52.55 18.78
CA THR A 16 27.94 53.66 19.74
C THR A 16 29.22 53.57 20.55
N ASP A 17 29.65 52.37 20.93
CA ASP A 17 30.87 52.15 21.71
C ASP A 17 32.12 52.37 20.86
N TRP A 18 32.11 51.89 19.61
CA TRP A 18 33.20 52.19 18.69
C TRP A 18 33.28 53.69 18.39
N THR A 19 32.14 54.34 18.13
CA THR A 19 32.09 55.78 17.86
C THR A 19 32.56 56.60 19.06
N ARG A 20 32.13 56.27 20.28
CA ARG A 20 32.58 56.96 21.51
C ARG A 20 34.10 56.89 21.70
N ARG A 21 34.74 55.79 21.31
CA ARG A 21 36.19 55.60 21.46
C ARG A 21 37.00 56.24 20.34
N ASN A 22 36.52 56.19 19.10
CA ASN A 22 37.32 56.55 17.92
C ASN A 22 36.89 57.87 17.27
N ARG A 23 35.62 58.28 17.43
CA ARG A 23 35.00 59.48 16.83
C ARG A 23 33.90 60.08 17.71
N PRO A 24 34.23 60.54 18.93
CA PRO A 24 33.25 61.03 19.89
C PRO A 24 32.37 62.17 19.33
N GLU A 25 32.88 62.96 18.39
CA GLU A 25 32.14 64.02 17.69
C GLU A 25 30.96 63.50 16.85
N SER A 26 31.01 62.24 16.40
CA SER A 26 29.95 61.60 15.62
C SER A 26 28.99 60.77 16.49
N LEU A 27 29.17 60.76 17.82
CA LEU A 27 28.35 59.95 18.73
C LEU A 27 26.85 60.27 18.66
N PRO A 28 26.40 61.55 18.58
CA PRO A 28 24.97 61.84 18.45
C PRO A 28 24.34 61.26 17.18
N LEU A 29 25.10 61.21 16.07
CA LEU A 29 24.65 60.61 14.81
C LEU A 29 24.53 59.09 14.93
N ALA A 30 25.51 58.44 15.57
CA ALA A 30 25.47 57.01 15.85
C ALA A 30 24.29 56.62 16.76
N GLU A 31 24.02 57.39 17.80
CA GLU A 31 22.89 57.19 18.71
C GLU A 31 21.55 57.36 17.99
N ALA A 32 21.40 58.40 17.17
CA ALA A 32 20.22 58.63 16.35
C ALA A 32 19.99 57.50 15.33
N ALA A 33 21.05 56.97 14.71
CA ALA A 33 20.96 55.84 13.79
C ALA A 33 20.48 54.57 14.52
N MET A 34 21.03 54.26 15.71
CA MET A 34 20.59 53.10 16.50
C MET A 34 19.17 53.24 17.03
N GLU A 35 18.72 54.45 17.36
CA GLU A 35 17.31 54.71 17.71
C GLU A 35 16.38 54.37 16.53
N ARG A 36 16.76 54.79 15.32
CA ARG A 36 15.99 54.46 14.11
C ARG A 36 15.99 52.96 13.83
N VAL A 37 17.10 52.25 14.05
CA VAL A 37 17.16 50.77 13.97
C VAL A 37 16.14 50.17 14.94
N ARG A 38 16.17 50.56 16.22
CA ARG A 38 15.27 50.04 17.27
C ARG A 38 13.80 50.29 16.93
N ARG A 39 13.46 51.48 16.43
CA ARG A 39 12.09 51.84 16.03
C ARG A 39 11.57 51.01 14.85
N GLU A 40 12.41 50.74 13.85
CA GLU A 40 11.99 50.07 12.62
C GLU A 40 12.11 48.54 12.67
N LEU A 41 12.85 47.98 13.63
CA LEU A 41 13.11 46.55 13.74
C LEU A 41 11.83 45.68 13.81
N PRO A 42 10.75 46.08 14.52
CA PRO A 42 9.48 45.33 14.50
C PRO A 42 8.89 45.17 13.08
N SER A 43 9.21 46.07 12.15
CA SER A 43 8.68 46.03 10.78
C SER A 43 9.25 44.89 9.92
N VAL A 44 10.37 44.28 10.34
CA VAL A 44 11.07 43.20 9.61
C VAL A 44 10.18 41.99 9.41
N HIS A 45 9.39 41.62 10.44
CA HIS A 45 8.44 40.50 10.37
C HIS A 45 7.40 40.68 9.26
N ARG A 46 7.10 41.93 8.86
CA ARG A 46 6.22 42.23 7.74
C ARG A 46 6.97 42.28 6.41
N LYS A 47 8.03 43.09 6.29
CA LYS A 47 8.77 43.30 5.03
C LYS A 47 10.29 43.51 5.24
N ALA A 48 11.04 42.41 5.39
CA ALA A 48 12.50 42.43 5.56
C ALA A 48 13.27 43.21 4.47
N ASP A 49 12.89 43.07 3.20
CA ASP A 49 13.50 43.83 2.09
C ASP A 49 13.29 45.34 2.21
N ARG A 50 12.15 45.77 2.77
CA ARG A 50 11.86 47.19 2.97
C ARG A 50 12.69 47.74 4.11
N PHE A 51 12.82 46.96 5.18
CA PHE A 51 13.70 47.30 6.30
C PHE A 51 15.15 47.46 5.84
N LEU A 52 15.70 46.49 5.09
CA LEU A 52 17.08 46.59 4.60
C LEU A 52 17.28 47.81 3.70
N ARG A 53 16.34 48.10 2.79
CA ARG A 53 16.39 49.32 1.96
C ARG A 53 16.30 50.60 2.79
N PHE A 54 15.50 50.61 3.84
CA PHE A 54 15.42 51.75 4.74
C PHE A 54 16.74 51.96 5.49
N MET A 55 17.36 50.87 5.95
CA MET A 55 18.69 50.90 6.58
C MET A 55 19.80 51.31 5.59
N ASP A 56 19.66 51.03 4.28
CA ASP A 56 20.57 51.54 3.24
C ASP A 56 20.60 53.08 3.24
N TYR A 57 19.45 53.74 3.27
CA TYR A 57 19.39 55.20 3.40
C TYR A 57 20.00 55.72 4.71
N GLN A 58 19.78 55.00 5.81
CA GLN A 58 20.36 55.37 7.11
C GLN A 58 21.89 55.25 7.12
N ALA A 59 22.43 54.23 6.46
CA ALA A 59 23.87 54.06 6.33
C ALA A 59 24.51 55.15 5.45
N GLU A 60 23.80 55.64 4.42
CA GLU A 60 24.29 56.72 3.55
C GLU A 60 24.44 58.06 4.28
N GLU A 61 23.59 58.34 5.28
CA GLU A 61 23.68 59.54 6.14
C GLU A 61 24.87 59.51 7.12
N LEU A 62 25.48 58.34 7.33
CA LEU A 62 26.63 58.18 8.22
C LEU A 62 27.96 58.39 7.47
N PRO A 63 28.99 58.95 8.15
CA PRO A 63 30.35 58.98 7.61
C PRO A 63 30.81 57.57 7.22
N PRO A 64 31.59 57.40 6.14
CA PRO A 64 32.00 56.09 5.62
C PRO A 64 32.54 55.14 6.69
N GLU A 65 33.29 55.66 7.65
CA GLU A 65 33.96 54.88 8.70
C GLU A 65 32.98 54.29 9.73
N LEU A 66 31.77 54.84 9.87
CA LEU A 66 30.74 54.33 10.77
C LEU A 66 29.88 53.25 10.11
N ARG A 67 29.86 53.16 8.77
CA ARG A 67 28.96 52.28 8.02
C ARG A 67 29.18 50.79 8.29
N PRO A 68 30.41 50.26 8.39
CA PRO A 68 30.62 48.84 8.74
C PRO A 68 30.05 48.51 10.13
N TRP A 69 30.33 49.37 11.11
CA TRP A 69 29.87 49.23 12.49
C TRP A 69 28.35 49.35 12.62
N PHE A 70 27.72 50.21 11.82
CA PHE A 70 26.26 50.32 11.74
C PHE A 70 25.65 49.01 11.21
N TRP A 71 26.13 48.50 10.08
CA TRP A 71 25.60 47.27 9.49
C TRP A 71 25.83 46.03 10.35
N ASP A 72 26.98 45.94 11.01
CA ASP A 72 27.26 44.89 11.99
C ASP A 72 26.37 45.00 13.24
N SER A 73 25.98 46.22 13.65
CA SER A 73 24.99 46.45 14.72
C SER A 73 23.59 46.03 14.27
N VAL A 74 23.19 46.35 13.05
CA VAL A 74 21.92 45.91 12.44
C VAL A 74 21.87 44.39 12.37
N ALA A 75 22.94 43.73 11.93
CA ALA A 75 23.02 42.27 11.88
C ALA A 75 22.83 41.64 13.28
N ARG A 76 23.48 42.18 14.31
CA ARG A 76 23.30 41.73 15.71
C ARG A 76 21.87 41.92 16.21
N ALA A 77 21.27 43.09 15.95
CA ALA A 77 19.89 43.37 16.32
C ALA A 77 18.90 42.38 15.68
N LEU A 78 19.10 42.06 14.39
CA LEU A 78 18.28 41.06 13.68
C LEU A 78 18.44 39.65 14.27
N LEU A 79 19.66 39.25 14.62
CA LEU A 79 19.93 37.94 15.24
C LEU A 79 19.28 37.81 16.62
N LEU A 80 19.38 38.85 17.46
CA LEU A 80 18.76 38.88 18.80
C LEU A 80 17.23 38.87 18.74
N THR A 81 16.66 39.54 17.73
CA THR A 81 15.19 39.56 17.53
C THR A 81 14.66 38.19 17.10
N GLY A 82 15.43 37.45 16.30
CA GLY A 82 15.05 36.13 15.83
C GLY A 82 13.85 36.12 14.86
N GLY A 83 13.47 34.91 14.42
CA GLY A 83 12.39 34.70 13.45
C GLY A 83 12.87 34.66 11.99
N ALA A 84 12.12 33.96 11.14
CA ALA A 84 12.55 33.59 9.78
C ALA A 84 13.01 34.77 8.92
N LYS A 85 12.29 35.91 8.96
CA LYS A 85 12.63 37.10 8.18
C LYS A 85 13.84 37.86 8.73
N CYS A 86 14.04 37.88 10.05
CA CYS A 86 15.21 38.48 10.68
C CYS A 86 16.47 37.64 10.38
N LEU A 87 16.38 36.32 10.53
CA LEU A 87 17.45 35.38 10.19
C LEU A 87 17.79 35.42 8.69
N TRP A 88 16.81 35.69 7.82
CA TRP A 88 17.06 35.95 6.40
C TRP A 88 17.77 37.29 6.14
N ALA A 89 17.46 38.34 6.89
CA ALA A 89 18.02 39.67 6.70
C ALA A 89 19.43 39.85 7.30
N ALA A 90 19.71 39.21 8.44
CA ALA A 90 20.98 39.32 9.17
C ALA A 90 22.24 39.09 8.30
N PRO A 91 22.36 38.01 7.50
CA PRO A 91 23.55 37.80 6.67
C PRO A 91 23.71 38.86 5.57
N ARG A 92 22.61 39.49 5.13
CA ARG A 92 22.64 40.58 4.14
C ARG A 92 23.09 41.91 4.75
N ALA A 93 22.83 42.15 6.03
CA ALA A 93 23.39 43.27 6.77
C ALA A 93 24.89 43.06 6.99
N HIS A 94 25.31 41.86 7.41
CA HIS A 94 26.72 41.51 7.54
C HIS A 94 27.50 41.71 6.22
N ALA A 95 26.95 41.24 5.08
CA ALA A 95 27.58 41.45 3.77
C ALA A 95 27.72 42.94 3.40
N ARG A 96 26.78 43.80 3.82
CA ARG A 96 26.86 45.26 3.60
C ARG A 96 27.96 45.91 4.45
N ALA A 97 28.21 45.40 5.66
CA ALA A 97 29.35 45.87 6.46
C ALA A 97 30.67 45.63 5.72
N ARG A 98 30.87 44.41 5.22
CA ARG A 98 32.07 44.03 4.44
C ARG A 98 32.18 44.80 3.12
N LYS A 99 31.04 45.04 2.46
CA LYS A 99 30.98 45.87 1.25
C LYS A 99 31.42 47.31 1.53
N ALA A 100 30.97 47.90 2.63
CA ALA A 100 31.37 49.26 3.02
C ALA A 100 32.88 49.37 3.33
N GLU A 101 33.46 48.36 3.98
CA GLU A 101 34.93 48.30 4.20
C GLU A 101 35.69 48.31 2.87
N ALA A 102 35.27 47.50 1.91
CA ALA A 102 35.92 47.38 0.60
C ALA A 102 35.73 48.62 -0.29
N GLU A 103 34.52 49.19 -0.35
CA GLU A 103 34.21 50.36 -1.19
C GLU A 103 34.97 51.62 -0.77
N HIS A 104 35.21 51.79 0.53
CA HIS A 104 35.84 52.98 1.09
C HIS A 104 37.31 52.76 1.51
N GLY A 105 37.87 51.57 1.25
CA GLY A 105 39.26 51.24 1.58
C GLY A 105 39.59 51.34 3.07
N LEU A 106 38.63 50.99 3.93
CA LEU A 106 38.73 51.19 5.39
C LEU A 106 39.64 50.12 6.03
N ALA A 107 40.30 50.49 7.13
CA ALA A 107 41.05 49.54 7.94
C ALA A 107 40.09 48.52 8.58
N VAL A 108 40.33 47.23 8.33
CA VAL A 108 39.52 46.13 8.87
C VAL A 108 40.09 45.71 10.23
N ASP A 109 39.29 45.83 11.27
CA ASP A 109 39.57 45.19 12.56
C ASP A 109 39.39 43.68 12.40
N VAL A 110 40.51 42.97 12.36
CA VAL A 110 40.57 41.54 12.04
C VAL A 110 39.84 40.70 13.10
N ASP A 111 40.00 41.05 14.38
CA ASP A 111 39.39 40.31 15.48
C ASP A 111 37.88 40.55 15.53
N HIS A 112 37.44 41.79 15.29
CA HIS A 112 36.02 42.13 15.20
C HIS A 112 35.33 41.44 14.02
N HIS A 113 35.93 41.48 12.83
CA HIS A 113 35.37 40.81 11.65
C HIS A 113 35.28 39.30 11.92
N ALA A 114 36.34 38.65 12.43
CA ALA A 114 36.30 37.24 12.77
C ALA A 114 35.18 36.91 13.78
N ALA A 115 35.03 37.71 14.83
CA ALA A 115 33.98 37.55 15.83
C ALA A 115 32.56 37.71 15.23
N GLN A 116 32.37 38.65 14.30
CA GLN A 116 31.07 38.87 13.66
C GLN A 116 30.69 37.74 12.71
N THR A 117 31.63 37.25 11.91
CA THR A 117 31.38 36.12 11.01
C THR A 117 31.04 34.86 11.81
N LEU A 118 31.76 34.63 12.92
CA LEU A 118 31.48 33.54 13.84
C LEU A 118 30.09 33.67 14.49
N LEU A 119 29.69 34.88 14.87
CA LEU A 119 28.33 35.13 15.39
C LEU A 119 27.27 34.72 14.35
N MET A 120 27.42 35.11 13.08
CA MET A 120 26.51 34.68 12.00
C MET A 120 26.49 33.15 11.85
N ALA A 121 27.65 32.49 11.99
CA ALA A 121 27.76 31.04 11.92
C ALA A 121 27.03 30.34 13.09
N ARG A 122 27.17 30.84 14.32
CA ARG A 122 26.51 30.31 15.52
C ARG A 122 24.98 30.42 15.47
N HIS A 123 24.46 31.36 14.69
CA HIS A 123 23.01 31.47 14.42
C HIS A 123 22.55 30.71 13.16
N GLY A 124 23.45 30.02 12.45
CA GLY A 124 23.11 29.19 11.30
C GLY A 124 22.71 30.00 10.05
N VAL A 125 22.94 31.31 10.03
CA VAL A 125 22.53 32.19 8.93
C VAL A 125 23.63 32.41 7.90
N LEU A 126 24.85 31.95 8.17
CA LEU A 126 26.01 32.18 7.31
C LEU A 126 25.95 31.33 6.02
N PRO A 127 25.79 31.96 4.83
CA PRO A 127 25.73 31.25 3.56
C PRO A 127 27.06 30.60 3.19
N ALA A 128 27.03 29.53 2.39
CA ALA A 128 28.22 28.81 1.96
C ALA A 128 29.26 29.71 1.23
N LYS A 129 28.78 30.68 0.44
CA LYS A 129 29.65 31.65 -0.26
C LYS A 129 30.45 32.51 0.73
N GLU A 130 29.83 32.94 1.83
CA GLU A 130 30.49 33.75 2.86
C GLU A 130 31.51 32.94 3.66
N VAL A 131 31.26 31.63 3.88
CA VAL A 131 32.26 30.73 4.48
C VAL A 131 33.51 30.65 3.61
N SER A 132 33.34 30.47 2.29
CA SER A 132 34.47 30.42 1.35
C SER A 132 35.20 31.76 1.25
N ALA A 133 34.47 32.88 1.26
CA ALA A 133 35.05 34.22 1.26
C ALA A 133 35.87 34.48 2.53
N PHE A 134 35.30 34.14 3.69
CA PHE A 134 35.97 34.29 4.98
C PHE A 134 37.22 33.41 5.08
N GLN A 135 37.14 32.15 4.64
CA GLN A 135 38.30 31.26 4.59
C GLN A 135 39.44 31.87 3.76
N LYS A 136 39.14 32.42 2.58
CA LYS A 136 40.13 33.09 1.75
C LYS A 136 40.73 34.32 2.46
N TRP A 137 39.87 35.13 3.09
CA TRP A 137 40.27 36.34 3.80
C TRP A 137 41.18 36.06 5.01
N ILE A 138 40.83 35.12 5.89
CA ILE A 138 41.67 34.77 7.05
C ILE A 138 43.02 34.20 6.62
N THR A 139 43.07 33.42 5.53
CA THR A 139 44.34 32.86 5.03
C THR A 139 45.26 33.95 4.45
N GLN A 140 44.69 35.06 3.96
CA GLN A 140 45.44 36.20 3.43
C GLN A 140 45.84 37.23 4.49
N THR A 141 45.10 37.28 5.61
CA THR A 141 45.21 38.37 6.59
C THR A 141 45.91 37.93 7.88
N LEU A 142 45.69 36.69 8.32
CA LEU A 142 46.23 36.15 9.57
C LEU A 142 47.40 35.18 9.30
N PRO A 143 48.37 35.10 10.23
CA PRO A 143 49.38 34.05 10.18
C PRO A 143 48.72 32.67 10.37
N PRO A 144 49.26 31.59 9.79
CA PRO A 144 48.61 30.28 9.76
C PRO A 144 48.16 29.74 11.12
N GLU A 145 48.93 30.02 12.18
CA GLU A 145 48.67 29.60 13.56
C GLU A 145 47.40 30.24 14.15
N ARG A 146 47.01 31.43 13.67
CA ARG A 146 45.75 32.10 14.04
C ARG A 146 44.62 31.83 13.05
N ALA A 147 44.94 31.61 11.77
CA ALA A 147 43.94 31.34 10.74
C ALA A 147 43.27 29.97 10.93
N TYR A 148 44.04 28.93 11.32
CA TYR A 148 43.51 27.59 11.50
C TYR A 148 42.44 27.48 12.62
N PRO A 149 42.70 27.93 13.87
CA PRO A 149 41.69 27.87 14.92
C PRO A 149 40.41 28.65 14.57
N ALA A 150 40.53 29.82 13.94
CA ALA A 150 39.39 30.61 13.51
C ALA A 150 38.53 29.89 12.46
N LEU A 151 39.18 29.19 11.51
CA LEU A 151 38.47 28.38 10.52
C LEU A 151 37.76 27.19 11.17
N ALA A 152 38.45 26.47 12.06
CA ALA A 152 37.92 25.30 12.76
C ALA A 152 36.69 25.67 13.63
N GLU A 153 36.77 26.78 14.35
CA GLU A 153 35.66 27.29 15.16
C GLU A 153 34.47 27.68 14.28
N LEU A 154 34.70 28.36 13.15
CA LEU A 154 33.65 28.76 12.23
C LEU A 154 32.87 27.57 11.66
N VAL A 155 33.58 26.56 11.13
CA VAL A 155 32.91 25.40 10.52
C VAL A 155 32.16 24.55 11.56
N THR A 156 32.70 24.47 12.78
CA THR A 156 32.05 23.77 13.90
C THR A 156 30.82 24.51 14.38
N ALA A 157 30.91 25.84 14.56
CA ALA A 157 29.77 26.67 14.95
C ALA A 157 28.63 26.62 13.94
N ARG A 158 28.96 26.64 12.64
CA ARG A 158 27.98 26.51 11.56
C ARG A 158 27.29 25.14 11.59
N ALA A 159 28.04 24.07 11.81
CA ALA A 159 27.49 22.72 11.97
C ALA A 159 26.56 22.63 13.19
N ALA A 160 27.00 23.12 14.35
CA ALA A 160 26.23 23.15 15.59
C ALA A 160 24.91 23.94 15.47
N ALA A 161 24.88 24.94 14.59
CA ALA A 161 23.69 25.73 14.30
C ALA A 161 22.73 25.07 13.28
N GLY A 162 22.95 23.81 12.91
CA GLY A 162 22.07 23.05 12.02
C GLY A 162 22.35 23.22 10.52
N SER A 163 23.43 23.90 10.14
CA SER A 163 23.83 24.01 8.73
C SER A 163 24.70 22.84 8.31
N ALA A 164 24.35 22.20 7.18
CA ALA A 164 25.13 21.10 6.62
C ALA A 164 26.59 21.55 6.31
N PRO A 165 27.60 20.78 6.74
CA PRO A 165 28.99 21.01 6.35
C PRO A 165 29.20 20.88 4.85
N ALA A 166 30.21 21.55 4.31
CA ALA A 166 30.58 21.39 2.91
C ALA A 166 31.23 20.01 2.67
N ALA A 167 31.04 19.44 1.47
CA ALA A 167 31.67 18.17 1.08
C ALA A 167 33.21 18.17 1.22
N SER A 168 33.83 19.34 1.01
CA SER A 168 35.28 19.54 1.06
C SER A 168 35.83 19.91 2.45
N THR A 169 35.01 19.88 3.51
CA THR A 169 35.44 20.31 4.87
C THR A 169 36.70 19.58 5.35
N HIS A 170 36.80 18.27 5.10
CA HIS A 170 37.98 17.47 5.45
C HIS A 170 39.28 17.99 4.82
N SER A 171 39.28 18.27 3.52
CA SER A 171 40.48 18.71 2.79
C SER A 171 40.80 20.17 3.10
N LEU A 172 39.77 20.96 3.39
CA LEU A 172 39.91 22.33 3.84
C LEU A 172 40.65 22.41 5.19
N LEU A 173 40.17 21.68 6.20
CA LEU A 173 40.81 21.65 7.51
C LEU A 173 42.22 21.08 7.44
N ALA A 174 42.44 20.03 6.65
CA ALA A 174 43.77 19.45 6.47
C ALA A 174 44.78 20.44 5.85
N LYS A 175 44.37 21.21 4.83
CA LYS A 175 45.22 22.25 4.22
C LYS A 175 45.56 23.36 5.21
N SER A 176 44.57 23.83 5.97
CA SER A 176 44.77 24.90 6.96
C SER A 176 45.65 24.45 8.13
N ALA A 177 45.46 23.23 8.63
CA ALA A 177 46.28 22.67 9.70
C ALA A 177 47.72 22.45 9.25
N LYS A 178 47.94 21.95 8.02
CA LYS A 178 49.27 21.79 7.45
C LYS A 178 50.01 23.13 7.34
N ALA A 179 49.32 24.19 6.92
CA ALA A 179 49.89 25.54 6.86
C ALA A 179 50.28 26.06 8.26
N ALA A 180 49.52 25.70 9.29
CA ALA A 180 49.77 26.06 10.69
C ALA A 180 50.80 25.17 11.40
N GLY A 181 51.39 24.18 10.73
CA GLY A 181 52.33 23.23 11.34
C GLY A 181 51.69 22.26 12.35
N VAL A 182 50.36 22.12 12.30
CA VAL A 182 49.58 21.32 13.25
C VAL A 182 49.54 19.85 12.83
N GLY A 183 49.77 18.95 13.81
CA GLY A 183 49.86 17.49 13.61
C GLY A 183 48.57 16.84 13.09
N LYS A 184 48.67 15.56 12.69
CA LYS A 184 47.53 14.80 12.15
C LYS A 184 46.47 14.50 13.21
N GLU A 185 46.87 14.43 14.47
CA GLU A 185 46.00 14.21 15.64
C GLU A 185 45.01 15.35 15.81
N GLU A 186 45.47 16.59 15.70
CA GLU A 186 44.61 17.78 15.78
C GLU A 186 43.74 17.93 14.52
N GLN A 187 44.23 17.52 13.34
CA GLN A 187 43.38 17.44 12.14
C GLN A 187 42.22 16.46 12.32
N SER A 188 42.48 15.29 12.92
CA SER A 188 41.47 14.29 13.24
C SER A 188 40.47 14.81 14.27
N ARG A 189 40.97 15.40 15.38
CA ARG A 189 40.16 16.04 16.43
C ARG A 189 39.23 17.13 15.90
N ALA A 190 39.76 18.05 15.09
CA ALA A 190 38.96 19.14 14.53
C ALA A 190 37.85 18.62 13.58
N LEU A 191 38.16 17.65 12.72
CA LEU A 191 37.16 17.05 11.83
C LEU A 191 36.09 16.26 12.61
N ALA A 192 36.50 15.54 13.66
CA ALA A 192 35.60 14.85 14.57
C ALA A 192 34.67 15.85 15.29
N GLY A 193 35.18 17.02 15.70
CA GLY A 193 34.38 18.10 16.30
C GLY A 193 33.29 18.62 15.37
N VAL A 194 33.62 18.87 14.10
CA VAL A 194 32.64 19.29 13.11
C VAL A 194 31.56 18.23 12.90
N LEU A 195 31.95 16.97 12.74
CA LEU A 195 30.98 15.88 12.55
C LEU A 195 30.09 15.70 13.79
N ALA A 196 30.66 15.71 15.00
CA ALA A 196 29.88 15.61 16.24
C ALA A 196 28.87 16.77 16.40
N ALA A 197 29.24 17.97 15.94
CA ALA A 197 28.35 19.13 15.91
C ALA A 197 27.26 19.07 14.83
N SER A 198 27.37 18.16 13.85
CA SER A 198 26.49 18.08 12.67
C SER A 198 25.22 17.24 12.89
N ARG A 199 24.82 16.99 14.13
CA ARG A 199 23.64 16.18 14.47
C ARG A 199 22.38 16.74 13.82
N GLY A 200 21.57 15.89 13.20
CA GLY A 200 20.31 16.31 12.57
C GLY A 200 20.49 17.11 11.27
N THR A 201 21.68 17.11 10.67
CA THR A 201 21.96 17.80 9.40
C THR A 201 22.22 16.82 8.26
N ALA A 202 21.94 17.23 7.03
CA ALA A 202 22.20 16.41 5.84
C ALA A 202 23.70 16.42 5.46
N VAL A 203 24.52 15.66 6.19
CA VAL A 203 25.97 15.56 5.93
C VAL A 203 26.24 14.90 4.57
N PRO A 204 27.05 15.52 3.67
CA PRO A 204 27.31 14.95 2.35
C PRO A 204 28.12 13.64 2.37
N PRO A 205 27.82 12.64 1.51
CA PRO A 205 28.59 11.38 1.40
C PRO A 205 30.08 11.56 1.11
N ALA A 206 30.43 12.61 0.35
CA ALA A 206 31.82 12.95 0.07
C ALA A 206 32.59 13.36 1.33
N LEU A 207 31.93 14.01 2.30
CA LEU A 207 32.56 14.35 3.57
C LEU A 207 32.79 13.10 4.41
N PHE A 208 31.82 12.18 4.50
CA PHE A 208 32.02 10.89 5.17
C PHE A 208 33.17 10.10 4.55
N THR A 209 33.28 10.07 3.23
CA THR A 209 34.38 9.38 2.53
C THR A 209 35.74 10.01 2.83
N GLY A 210 35.82 11.35 2.89
CA GLY A 210 37.02 12.06 3.30
C GLY A 210 37.39 11.81 4.77
N ALA A 211 36.40 11.85 5.66
CA ALA A 211 36.58 11.58 7.08
C ALA A 211 37.04 10.15 7.36
N ALA A 212 36.48 9.15 6.67
CA ALA A 212 36.92 7.76 6.78
C ALA A 212 38.42 7.61 6.48
N LYS A 213 38.95 8.32 5.48
CA LYS A 213 40.39 8.31 5.17
C LYS A 213 41.24 8.96 6.27
N VAL A 214 40.75 10.05 6.86
CA VAL A 214 41.44 10.74 7.96
C VAL A 214 41.47 9.84 9.19
N PHE A 215 40.33 9.27 9.58
CA PHE A 215 40.20 8.44 10.78
C PHE A 215 40.92 7.10 10.67
N ALA A 216 40.96 6.49 9.49
CA ALA A 216 41.77 5.29 9.25
C ALA A 216 43.28 5.55 9.44
N ALA A 217 43.76 6.77 9.17
CA ALA A 217 45.15 7.14 9.37
C ALA A 217 45.44 7.63 10.80
N THR A 218 44.47 8.25 11.45
CA THR A 218 44.60 8.81 12.80
C THR A 218 43.23 8.79 13.48
N PRO A 219 42.98 7.84 14.40
CA PRO A 219 41.68 7.72 15.08
C PRO A 219 41.22 9.02 15.73
N PRO A 220 39.92 9.33 15.72
CA PRO A 220 39.38 10.49 16.40
C PRO A 220 39.34 10.27 17.93
N PRO A 221 39.25 11.34 18.72
CA PRO A 221 39.05 11.24 20.17
C PRO A 221 37.76 10.48 20.53
N GLU A 222 37.80 9.65 21.57
CA GLU A 222 36.70 8.76 21.96
C GLU A 222 35.41 9.53 22.31
N GLU A 223 35.52 10.75 22.85
CA GLU A 223 34.38 11.57 23.25
C GLU A 223 33.47 11.98 22.08
N HIS A 224 33.94 11.84 20.83
CA HIS A 224 33.16 12.16 19.63
C HIS A 224 32.41 10.95 19.03
N LEU A 225 32.82 9.71 19.36
CA LEU A 225 32.36 8.50 18.68
C LEU A 225 30.84 8.30 18.83
N ALA A 226 30.27 8.60 20.00
CA ALA A 226 28.83 8.49 20.24
C ALA A 226 28.01 9.41 19.33
N ALA A 227 28.52 10.62 19.03
CA ALA A 227 27.81 11.59 18.20
C ALA A 227 27.70 11.15 16.74
N PHE A 228 28.65 10.35 16.25
CA PHE A 228 28.65 9.89 14.85
C PHE A 228 27.46 8.99 14.51
N TRP A 229 26.85 8.32 15.50
CA TRP A 229 25.65 7.49 15.31
C TRP A 229 24.36 8.30 15.16
N GLU A 230 24.38 9.60 15.46
CA GLU A 230 23.21 10.48 15.49
C GLU A 230 23.14 11.45 14.30
N LEU A 231 23.94 11.21 13.24
CA LEU A 231 24.05 12.06 12.05
C LEU A 231 22.93 11.84 11.02
N PHE A 232 21.71 11.56 11.49
CA PHE A 232 20.55 11.40 10.63
C PHE A 232 20.16 12.74 9.97
N PRO A 233 19.87 12.77 8.66
CA PRO A 233 19.35 13.96 7.98
C PRO A 233 17.95 14.34 8.52
N PRO A 234 17.54 15.62 8.40
CA PRO A 234 16.23 16.09 8.87
C PRO A 234 15.08 15.71 7.94
N ASP A 235 15.36 15.33 6.69
CA ASP A 235 14.37 14.94 5.70
C ASP A 235 13.85 13.52 5.93
N ARG A 236 12.60 13.25 5.51
CA ARG A 236 11.96 11.92 5.65
C ARG A 236 12.57 10.84 4.74
N TRP A 237 13.47 11.17 3.82
CA TRP A 237 14.19 10.18 3.01
C TRP A 237 15.59 10.64 2.66
N SER A 238 16.50 9.67 2.50
CA SER A 238 17.87 9.96 2.14
C SER A 238 18.05 10.26 0.64
N LYS A 239 19.08 11.05 0.32
CA LYS A 239 19.58 11.27 -1.06
C LYS A 239 20.69 10.27 -1.44
N ASN A 240 20.96 9.29 -0.58
CA ASN A 240 21.99 8.26 -0.74
C ASN A 240 21.67 7.01 0.10
N ASP A 241 22.43 5.93 -0.13
CA ASP A 241 22.27 4.62 0.54
C ASP A 241 22.81 4.54 1.97
N GLY A 242 23.46 5.59 2.50
CA GLY A 242 24.11 5.59 3.81
C GLY A 242 25.46 4.85 3.86
N GLY A 243 25.92 4.25 2.76
CA GLY A 243 27.12 3.42 2.76
C GLY A 243 28.41 4.17 3.08
N ALA A 244 28.51 5.44 2.68
CA ALA A 244 29.66 6.29 3.05
C ALA A 244 29.73 6.57 4.56
N TRP A 245 28.58 6.70 5.22
CA TRP A 245 28.49 6.91 6.66
C TRP A 245 28.94 5.66 7.42
N LEU A 246 28.48 4.47 7.01
CA LEU A 246 28.92 3.20 7.61
C LEU A 246 30.43 2.99 7.53
N ARG A 247 31.05 3.30 6.38
CA ARG A 247 32.51 3.24 6.23
C ARG A 247 33.26 4.20 7.15
N MET A 248 32.69 5.38 7.40
CA MET A 248 33.26 6.35 8.33
C MET A 248 33.15 5.86 9.78
N LEU A 249 32.00 5.32 10.17
CA LEU A 249 31.79 4.72 11.49
C LEU A 249 32.80 3.60 11.75
N ASP A 250 33.01 2.72 10.77
CA ASP A 250 33.97 1.63 10.88
C ASP A 250 35.43 2.15 10.99
N ALA A 251 35.83 3.03 10.07
CA ALA A 251 37.18 3.63 10.07
C ALA A 251 37.50 4.48 11.31
N SER A 252 36.48 4.99 12.00
CA SER A 252 36.63 5.76 13.24
C SER A 252 36.79 4.91 14.50
N GLY A 253 36.56 3.59 14.43
CA GLY A 253 36.47 2.73 15.60
C GLY A 253 35.14 2.82 16.37
N ALA A 254 34.18 3.63 15.88
CA ALA A 254 32.86 3.77 16.50
C ALA A 254 32.05 2.46 16.48
N VAL A 255 32.24 1.61 15.46
CA VAL A 255 31.61 0.28 15.40
C VAL A 255 32.14 -0.64 16.51
N ASP A 256 33.45 -0.64 16.76
CA ASP A 256 34.04 -1.46 17.83
C ASP A 256 33.65 -0.94 19.22
N ALA A 257 33.64 0.38 19.42
CA ALA A 257 33.17 0.99 20.66
C ALA A 257 31.71 0.64 20.95
N LEU A 258 30.86 0.63 19.92
CA LEU A 258 29.45 0.21 20.06
C LEU A 258 29.33 -1.29 20.36
N ALA A 259 30.10 -2.13 19.68
CA ALA A 259 30.09 -3.58 19.87
C ALA A 259 30.54 -3.98 21.29
N ARG A 260 31.57 -3.30 21.85
CA ARG A 260 32.03 -3.48 23.23
C ARG A 260 31.06 -2.93 24.28
N GLY A 261 30.15 -2.05 23.87
CA GLY A 261 29.20 -1.39 24.77
C GLY A 261 29.73 -0.12 25.44
N ASP A 262 30.86 0.41 24.98
CA ASP A 262 31.46 1.67 25.47
C ASP A 262 30.57 2.88 25.17
N ILE A 263 29.80 2.79 24.07
CA ILE A 263 28.82 3.79 23.63
C ILE A 263 27.47 3.12 23.34
N THR A 264 26.38 3.87 23.44
CA THR A 264 25.04 3.40 23.05
C THR A 264 24.25 4.56 22.42
N PRO A 265 23.74 4.40 21.18
CA PRO A 265 22.97 5.44 20.50
C PRO A 265 21.60 5.63 21.15
N ARG A 266 20.95 6.76 20.86
CA ARG A 266 19.68 7.11 21.48
C ARG A 266 18.58 6.15 21.01
N GLY A 267 18.04 5.33 21.90
CA GLY A 267 17.03 4.32 21.57
C GLY A 267 17.58 2.92 21.28
N GLY A 268 18.86 2.67 21.57
CA GLY A 268 19.50 1.36 21.45
C GLY A 268 20.05 1.08 20.05
N VAL A 269 20.86 0.02 19.93
CA VAL A 269 21.41 -0.49 18.67
C VAL A 269 20.28 -0.93 17.74
N ALA A 270 19.25 -1.60 18.27
CA ALA A 270 18.07 -2.01 17.51
C ALA A 270 17.29 -0.81 16.98
N GLY A 271 17.08 0.21 17.82
CA GLY A 271 16.42 1.46 17.41
C GLY A 271 17.22 2.24 16.36
N TRP A 272 18.54 2.21 16.42
CA TRP A 272 19.39 2.80 15.38
C TRP A 272 19.29 2.03 14.05
N LEU A 273 19.42 0.69 14.08
CA LEU A 273 19.34 -0.16 12.89
C LEU A 273 17.98 -0.02 12.18
N GLN A 274 16.91 0.02 12.97
CA GLN A 274 15.55 0.29 12.50
C GLN A 274 15.47 1.64 11.77
N ARG A 275 15.96 2.73 12.37
CA ARG A 275 15.93 4.07 11.74
C ARG A 275 16.83 4.14 10.50
N PHE A 276 18.00 3.51 10.53
CA PHE A 276 18.90 3.44 9.39
C PHE A 276 18.21 2.77 8.19
N SER A 277 17.58 1.60 8.41
CA SER A 277 16.82 0.90 7.38
C SER A 277 15.66 1.75 6.85
N ARG A 278 14.85 2.34 7.74
CA ARG A 278 13.69 3.17 7.37
C ARG A 278 14.05 4.37 6.50
N LEU A 279 15.19 4.99 6.76
CA LEU A 279 15.66 6.18 6.06
C LEU A 279 16.32 5.86 4.72
N HIS A 280 17.15 4.82 4.65
CA HIS A 280 18.00 4.53 3.49
C HIS A 280 17.41 3.52 2.50
N LYS A 281 16.26 2.92 2.81
CA LYS A 281 15.58 1.99 1.89
C LYS A 281 15.02 2.66 0.64
N PHE A 282 14.76 3.96 0.73
CA PHE A 282 14.21 4.76 -0.35
C PHE A 282 15.16 5.90 -0.72
N ILE A 283 15.28 6.15 -2.02
CA ILE A 283 16.02 7.28 -2.56
C ILE A 283 15.11 8.18 -3.38
N GLY A 284 15.20 9.48 -3.14
CA GLY A 284 14.51 10.48 -3.96
C GLY A 284 15.21 10.68 -5.30
N THR A 285 14.46 10.60 -6.39
CA THR A 285 14.90 10.89 -7.77
C THR A 285 14.04 12.00 -8.38
N GLN A 286 14.40 12.51 -9.57
CA GLN A 286 13.59 13.52 -10.26
C GLN A 286 12.19 13.00 -10.65
N GLN A 287 12.01 11.68 -10.73
CA GLN A 287 10.77 11.02 -11.16
C GLN A 287 9.95 10.47 -9.98
N GLY A 288 10.36 10.73 -8.73
CA GLY A 288 9.68 10.27 -7.52
C GLY A 288 10.61 9.54 -6.55
N VAL A 289 10.08 8.58 -5.79
CA VAL A 289 10.85 7.81 -4.81
C VAL A 289 11.07 6.40 -5.33
N MET A 290 12.33 5.95 -5.32
CA MET A 290 12.70 4.58 -5.73
C MET A 290 13.17 3.76 -4.54
N VAL A 291 12.86 2.46 -4.56
CA VAL A 291 13.39 1.49 -3.59
C VAL A 291 14.84 1.14 -3.95
N GLN A 292 15.70 0.98 -2.95
CA GLN A 292 17.09 0.56 -3.13
C GLN A 292 17.51 -0.48 -2.08
N ARG A 293 18.59 -1.19 -2.37
CA ARG A 293 19.20 -2.18 -1.46
C ARG A 293 19.86 -1.50 -0.28
N MET A 294 19.89 -2.17 0.87
CA MET A 294 20.79 -1.80 1.95
C MET A 294 22.26 -1.87 1.50
N PRO A 295 23.11 -0.91 1.94
CA PRO A 295 24.51 -0.85 1.51
C PRO A 295 25.30 -2.06 2.02
N SER A 296 26.26 -2.55 1.22
CA SER A 296 27.05 -3.74 1.56
C SER A 296 27.80 -3.63 2.89
N GLY A 297 28.23 -2.42 3.25
CA GLY A 297 28.87 -2.14 4.53
C GLY A 297 28.01 -2.49 5.75
N LEU A 298 26.67 -2.49 5.61
CA LEU A 298 25.76 -2.88 6.69
C LEU A 298 25.94 -4.36 7.05
N TYR A 299 26.06 -5.24 6.04
CA TYR A 299 26.26 -6.67 6.24
C TYR A 299 27.64 -6.99 6.85
N GLY A 300 28.65 -6.12 6.64
CA GLY A 300 29.95 -6.26 7.29
C GLY A 300 29.96 -5.89 8.78
N ILE A 301 29.10 -4.96 9.21
CA ILE A 301 29.02 -4.53 10.61
C ILE A 301 28.00 -5.33 11.43
N LEU A 302 26.97 -5.90 10.80
CA LEU A 302 25.90 -6.66 11.46
C LEU A 302 26.43 -7.76 12.40
N PRO A 303 27.36 -8.65 11.98
CA PRO A 303 27.88 -9.70 12.85
C PRO A 303 28.59 -9.16 14.11
N ARG A 304 29.27 -8.01 13.99
CA ARG A 304 29.93 -7.35 15.13
C ARG A 304 28.93 -6.76 16.11
N LEU A 305 27.78 -6.30 15.63
CA LEU A 305 26.72 -5.71 16.46
C LEU A 305 25.70 -6.75 16.97
N ALA A 306 25.69 -7.97 16.39
CA ALA A 306 24.74 -9.03 16.71
C ALA A 306 24.67 -9.38 18.21
N PRO A 307 25.78 -9.49 18.97
CA PRO A 307 25.69 -9.76 20.42
C PRO A 307 24.90 -8.69 21.18
N ARG A 308 25.05 -7.41 20.80
CA ARG A 308 24.32 -6.29 21.41
C ARG A 308 22.85 -6.30 21.01
N LEU A 309 22.57 -6.54 19.73
CA LEU A 309 21.20 -6.61 19.20
C LEU A 309 20.40 -7.75 19.84
N ARG A 310 21.03 -8.91 20.07
CA ARG A 310 20.43 -10.02 20.81
C ARG A 310 20.18 -9.68 22.27
N ALA A 311 21.14 -9.02 22.92
CA ALA A 311 21.00 -8.63 24.32
C ALA A 311 19.91 -7.55 24.55
N GLU A 312 19.64 -6.69 23.56
CA GLU A 312 18.55 -5.72 23.64
C GLU A 312 17.15 -6.35 23.51
N ASP A 313 17.06 -7.56 22.95
CA ASP A 313 15.83 -8.33 22.72
C ASP A 313 14.66 -7.49 22.18
N ARG A 314 14.97 -6.57 21.26
CA ARG A 314 14.01 -5.64 20.68
C ARG A 314 13.80 -5.96 19.20
N PRO A 315 12.68 -6.61 18.83
CA PRO A 315 12.39 -6.97 17.44
C PRO A 315 12.35 -5.75 16.52
N ILE A 316 13.14 -5.79 15.45
CA ILE A 316 13.11 -4.77 14.38
C ILE A 316 12.25 -5.24 13.21
N ASP A 317 11.67 -4.29 12.47
CA ASP A 317 11.00 -4.57 11.21
C ASP A 317 11.90 -4.20 10.01
N THR A 318 11.82 -4.97 8.93
CA THR A 318 12.58 -4.73 7.69
C THR A 318 11.71 -4.20 6.55
N TRP A 319 10.49 -3.72 6.83
CA TRP A 319 9.52 -3.30 5.80
C TRP A 319 9.06 -1.83 5.88
N SER A 320 9.03 -1.23 7.06
CA SER A 320 8.60 0.17 7.26
C SER A 320 9.58 1.20 6.67
N SER A 321 9.12 2.45 6.57
CA SER A 321 9.95 3.60 6.18
C SER A 321 9.47 4.91 6.81
N GLU A 322 10.35 5.91 6.81
CA GLU A 322 10.08 7.27 7.32
C GLU A 322 9.07 8.06 6.44
N VAL A 323 8.79 7.59 5.22
CA VAL A 323 7.85 8.23 4.27
C VAL A 323 6.47 7.56 4.20
N GLY A 324 6.23 6.53 5.01
CA GLY A 324 4.96 5.78 5.00
C GLY A 324 4.84 4.74 3.88
N HIS A 325 5.87 4.56 3.04
CA HIS A 325 5.92 3.46 2.08
C HIS A 325 6.32 2.14 2.77
N VAL A 326 5.72 1.02 2.36
CA VAL A 326 6.00 -0.31 2.89
C VAL A 326 6.65 -1.18 1.82
N ARG A 327 7.90 -1.62 2.07
CA ARG A 327 8.66 -2.54 1.21
C ARG A 327 9.58 -3.41 2.06
N LEU A 328 9.38 -4.73 2.00
CA LEU A 328 10.14 -5.72 2.76
C LEU A 328 11.49 -6.01 2.10
N ASP A 329 12.59 -5.72 2.79
CA ASP A 329 13.95 -6.07 2.37
C ASP A 329 14.30 -7.49 2.85
N ALA A 330 14.29 -8.45 1.92
CA ALA A 330 14.54 -9.86 2.22
C ALA A 330 16.02 -10.15 2.50
N ALA A 331 16.95 -9.42 1.89
CA ALA A 331 18.37 -9.58 2.14
C ALA A 331 18.73 -9.12 3.56
N LEU A 332 18.20 -7.98 4.00
CA LEU A 332 18.36 -7.51 5.39
C LEU A 332 17.71 -8.46 6.39
N LEU A 333 16.49 -8.93 6.09
CA LEU A 333 15.80 -9.91 6.93
C LEU A 333 16.61 -11.20 7.07
N ALA A 334 17.10 -11.75 5.95
CA ALA A 334 17.92 -12.96 5.92
C ALA A 334 19.22 -12.78 6.72
N ALA A 335 19.89 -11.63 6.59
CA ALA A 335 21.09 -11.31 7.36
C ALA A 335 20.82 -11.20 8.86
N CYS A 336 19.68 -10.63 9.27
CA CYS A 336 19.30 -10.58 10.68
C CYS A 336 19.02 -11.99 11.24
N LEU A 337 18.32 -12.83 10.48
CA LEU A 337 18.06 -14.22 10.84
C LEU A 337 19.35 -15.06 10.92
N ALA A 338 20.35 -14.75 10.10
CA ALA A 338 21.64 -15.45 10.13
C ALA A 338 22.44 -15.21 11.42
N GLU A 339 22.22 -14.06 12.06
CA GLU A 339 22.91 -13.61 13.28
C GLU A 339 22.03 -13.75 14.54
N ASP A 340 20.90 -14.45 14.43
CA ASP A 340 19.87 -14.60 15.47
C ASP A 340 19.37 -13.26 16.05
N ILE A 341 19.35 -12.20 15.23
CA ILE A 341 18.85 -10.88 15.64
C ILE A 341 17.31 -10.91 15.69
N PRO A 342 16.68 -10.46 16.80
CA PRO A 342 15.22 -10.39 16.88
C PRO A 342 14.61 -9.55 15.77
N VAL A 343 13.74 -10.16 14.96
CA VAL A 343 12.99 -9.51 13.89
C VAL A 343 11.51 -9.73 14.09
N GLN A 344 10.72 -8.71 13.76
CA GLN A 344 9.28 -8.89 13.66
C GLN A 344 8.97 -9.76 12.44
N ILE A 345 8.07 -10.72 12.58
CA ILE A 345 7.61 -11.52 11.44
C ILE A 345 6.86 -10.57 10.49
N PRO A 346 7.31 -10.43 9.22
CA PRO A 346 6.63 -9.59 8.26
C PRO A 346 5.16 -9.97 8.18
N PRO A 347 4.24 -9.01 8.15
CA PRO A 347 2.83 -9.31 8.00
C PRO A 347 2.56 -10.11 6.70
N ARG A 348 1.50 -10.95 6.66
CA ARG A 348 1.15 -11.81 5.49
C ARG A 348 0.97 -11.00 4.19
N GLY A 349 1.34 -11.56 3.04
CA GLY A 349 1.14 -10.88 1.74
C GLY A 349 2.13 -9.74 1.41
N LEU A 350 3.02 -9.33 2.33
CA LEU A 350 4.18 -8.50 1.96
C LEU A 350 5.10 -9.26 0.99
N GLU A 351 5.42 -8.60 -0.12
CA GLU A 351 6.37 -9.09 -1.11
C GLU A 351 7.81 -8.94 -0.61
N PHE A 352 8.56 -10.05 -0.60
CA PHE A 352 10.01 -10.11 -0.39
C PHE A 352 10.76 -9.49 -1.59
N PHE A 353 11.45 -8.37 -1.37
CA PHE A 353 12.37 -7.75 -2.34
C PHE A 353 13.83 -8.12 -2.04
N PHE A 354 14.70 -8.07 -3.04
CA PHE A 354 16.13 -8.36 -2.91
C PHE A 354 16.40 -9.79 -2.38
N LEU A 355 15.80 -10.79 -3.05
CA LEU A 355 16.07 -12.20 -2.80
C LEU A 355 17.43 -12.62 -3.37
N GLU A 356 18.49 -12.22 -2.69
CA GLU A 356 19.87 -12.46 -3.09
C GLU A 356 20.82 -12.42 -1.88
N GLY A 357 22.05 -12.90 -2.09
CA GLY A 357 23.10 -12.86 -1.08
C GLY A 357 23.23 -14.16 -0.26
N PRO A 358 24.29 -14.26 0.54
CA PRO A 358 24.71 -15.54 1.15
C PRO A 358 23.80 -16.01 2.29
N HIS A 359 22.96 -15.13 2.84
CA HIS A 359 22.15 -15.44 4.01
C HIS A 359 20.76 -16.00 3.68
N LEU A 360 20.39 -16.12 2.40
CA LEU A 360 19.06 -16.58 2.00
C LEU A 360 18.66 -17.93 2.61
N ARG A 361 19.62 -18.84 2.85
CA ARG A 361 19.39 -20.10 3.55
C ARG A 361 18.68 -19.94 4.90
N HIS A 362 18.95 -18.86 5.64
CA HIS A 362 18.31 -18.59 6.93
C HIS A 362 16.87 -18.10 6.75
N LEU A 363 16.58 -17.39 5.65
CA LEU A 363 15.21 -16.99 5.31
C LEU A 363 14.37 -18.19 4.83
N PHE A 364 14.93 -19.03 3.95
CA PHE A 364 14.26 -20.24 3.47
C PHE A 364 14.13 -21.30 4.58
N GLY A 365 15.13 -21.44 5.45
CA GLY A 365 15.08 -22.36 6.59
C GLY A 365 14.12 -21.93 7.71
N HIS A 366 13.63 -20.68 7.70
CA HIS A 366 12.73 -20.20 8.75
C HIS A 366 11.31 -20.82 8.61
N PRO A 367 10.74 -21.41 9.67
CA PRO A 367 9.49 -22.21 9.58
C PRO A 367 8.28 -21.42 9.05
N VAL A 368 8.17 -20.14 9.43
CA VAL A 368 7.07 -19.27 8.98
C VAL A 368 7.38 -18.56 7.65
N LEU A 369 8.64 -18.22 7.38
CA LEU A 369 9.00 -17.32 6.28
C LEU A 369 9.40 -18.10 5.04
N GLY A 370 10.06 -19.25 5.19
CA GLY A 370 10.45 -20.15 4.11
C GLY A 370 9.30 -20.49 3.17
N PRO A 371 8.18 -21.05 3.66
CA PRO A 371 7.02 -21.34 2.81
C PRO A 371 6.41 -20.08 2.15
N ARG A 372 6.62 -18.89 2.70
CA ARG A 372 6.10 -17.64 2.12
C ARG A 372 6.99 -17.13 1.00
N VAL A 373 8.31 -17.15 1.21
CA VAL A 373 9.27 -16.74 0.18
C VAL A 373 9.27 -17.70 -1.00
N GLU A 374 9.22 -19.01 -0.76
CA GLU A 374 9.10 -20.04 -1.81
C GLU A 374 7.87 -19.78 -2.71
N ARG A 375 6.71 -19.50 -2.10
CA ARG A 375 5.47 -19.21 -2.84
C ARG A 375 5.56 -17.95 -3.70
N GLN A 376 6.24 -16.92 -3.22
CA GLN A 376 6.43 -15.68 -3.99
C GLN A 376 7.40 -15.87 -5.15
N VAL A 377 8.51 -16.57 -4.92
CA VAL A 377 9.50 -16.89 -5.96
C VAL A 377 8.81 -17.58 -7.13
N SER A 378 7.97 -18.59 -6.87
CA SER A 378 7.24 -19.27 -7.93
C SER A 378 6.16 -18.42 -8.63
N ARG A 379 5.77 -17.26 -8.08
CA ARG A 379 4.83 -16.33 -8.73
C ARG A 379 5.54 -15.33 -9.64
N TYR A 380 6.82 -15.01 -9.39
CA TYR A 380 7.61 -14.07 -10.19
C TYR A 380 7.96 -14.59 -11.60
N HIS A 381 7.80 -15.90 -11.88
CA HIS A 381 8.07 -16.48 -13.20
C HIS A 381 7.13 -15.98 -14.32
N ARG A 382 6.14 -15.12 -14.01
CA ARG A 382 5.27 -14.50 -15.02
C ARG A 382 5.80 -13.17 -15.60
N ASP A 383 6.93 -12.66 -15.12
CA ASP A 383 7.60 -11.49 -15.72
C ASP A 383 8.95 -11.90 -16.34
N PRO A 384 8.98 -12.26 -17.63
CA PRO A 384 10.19 -12.71 -18.32
C PRO A 384 11.29 -11.65 -18.39
N HIS A 385 10.99 -10.38 -18.10
CA HIS A 385 12.00 -9.31 -18.03
C HIS A 385 12.75 -9.27 -16.69
N ARG A 386 12.34 -10.07 -15.70
CA ARG A 386 12.94 -10.13 -14.36
C ARG A 386 13.57 -11.48 -14.00
N THR A 387 13.47 -12.49 -14.85
CA THR A 387 14.07 -13.81 -14.61
C THR A 387 15.59 -13.75 -14.63
N VAL A 388 16.21 -14.00 -13.47
CA VAL A 388 17.67 -13.98 -13.25
C VAL A 388 18.39 -15.15 -13.94
N ARG A 389 17.68 -16.26 -14.19
CA ARG A 389 18.20 -17.46 -14.88
C ARG A 389 17.17 -17.98 -15.88
N PRO A 390 17.46 -17.95 -17.20
CA PRO A 390 16.58 -18.54 -18.21
C PRO A 390 16.31 -20.02 -17.91
N GLY A 391 15.04 -20.44 -17.97
CA GLY A 391 14.63 -21.84 -17.77
C GLY A 391 14.36 -22.27 -16.32
N ALA A 392 14.76 -21.49 -15.30
CA ALA A 392 14.44 -21.77 -13.91
C ALA A 392 12.99 -21.34 -13.57
N ARG A 393 12.15 -22.31 -13.19
CA ARG A 393 10.71 -22.12 -12.87
C ARG A 393 10.33 -22.56 -11.46
N SER A 394 11.26 -23.22 -10.76
CA SER A 394 11.14 -23.56 -9.34
C SER A 394 12.13 -22.75 -8.51
N ALA A 395 11.87 -22.67 -7.20
CA ALA A 395 12.84 -22.07 -6.28
C ALA A 395 14.15 -22.87 -6.24
N ILE A 396 14.11 -24.20 -6.47
CA ILE A 396 15.31 -25.07 -6.56
C ILE A 396 16.17 -24.63 -7.76
N GLY A 397 15.55 -24.40 -8.92
CA GLY A 397 16.27 -23.94 -10.11
C GLY A 397 16.83 -22.52 -9.98
N LEU A 398 16.16 -21.64 -9.23
CA LEU A 398 16.60 -20.26 -9.01
C LEU A 398 17.71 -20.14 -7.96
N PHE A 399 17.66 -20.96 -6.91
CA PHE A 399 18.59 -20.92 -5.77
C PHE A 399 19.20 -22.30 -5.50
N PRO A 400 19.95 -22.89 -6.47
CA PRO A 400 20.49 -24.24 -6.32
C PRO A 400 21.50 -24.37 -5.18
N GLU A 401 22.11 -23.26 -4.75
CA GLU A 401 23.01 -23.21 -3.60
C GLU A 401 22.29 -23.21 -2.22
N VAL A 402 20.96 -23.15 -2.19
CA VAL A 402 20.15 -23.09 -0.96
C VAL A 402 19.39 -24.40 -0.76
N ALA A 403 20.00 -25.35 -0.05
CA ALA A 403 19.43 -26.69 0.18
C ALA A 403 18.08 -26.67 0.91
N GLU A 404 17.83 -25.65 1.74
CA GLU A 404 16.58 -25.46 2.51
C GLU A 404 15.35 -25.25 1.61
N VAL A 405 15.55 -24.91 0.34
CA VAL A 405 14.46 -24.76 -0.63
C VAL A 405 13.82 -26.10 -1.00
N VAL A 406 14.61 -27.18 -1.06
CA VAL A 406 14.15 -28.51 -1.50
C VAL A 406 12.96 -29.04 -0.68
N PRO A 407 13.00 -29.09 0.67
CA PRO A 407 11.85 -29.55 1.46
C PRO A 407 10.63 -28.64 1.35
N LEU A 408 10.80 -27.33 1.14
CA LEU A 408 9.68 -26.39 0.94
C LEU A 408 8.94 -26.66 -0.37
N VAL A 409 9.71 -26.84 -1.44
CA VAL A 409 9.15 -27.15 -2.77
C VAL A 409 8.51 -28.54 -2.75
N ARG A 410 9.12 -29.53 -2.07
CA ARG A 410 8.52 -30.86 -1.87
C ARG A 410 7.16 -30.79 -1.17
N SER A 411 7.09 -30.10 -0.03
CA SER A 411 5.83 -29.92 0.71
C SER A 411 4.75 -29.25 -0.14
N ARG A 412 5.15 -28.32 -1.02
CA ARG A 412 4.23 -27.69 -1.97
C ARG A 412 3.79 -28.65 -3.07
N VAL A 413 4.67 -29.46 -3.64
CA VAL A 413 4.33 -30.51 -4.63
C VAL A 413 3.31 -31.46 -4.02
N GLU A 414 3.58 -32.00 -2.84
CA GLU A 414 2.68 -32.92 -2.13
C GLU A 414 1.30 -32.30 -1.90
N ARG A 415 1.25 -31.04 -1.46
CA ARG A 415 -0.01 -30.30 -1.31
C ARG A 415 -0.74 -30.12 -2.64
N LEU A 416 -0.03 -29.74 -3.71
CA LEU A 416 -0.64 -29.56 -5.03
C LEU A 416 -1.19 -30.89 -5.57
N MET A 417 -0.48 -32.00 -5.38
CA MET A 417 -0.96 -33.34 -5.74
C MET A 417 -2.23 -33.71 -4.97
N ALA A 418 -2.23 -33.50 -3.65
CA ALA A 418 -3.43 -33.73 -2.83
C ALA A 418 -4.63 -32.89 -3.31
N GLU A 419 -4.40 -31.62 -3.69
CA GLU A 419 -5.44 -30.75 -4.24
C GLU A 419 -5.93 -31.22 -5.63
N ILE A 420 -5.05 -31.77 -6.48
CA ILE A 420 -5.45 -32.32 -7.78
C ILE A 420 -6.39 -33.52 -7.60
N GLY A 421 -6.19 -34.33 -6.56
CA GLY A 421 -7.00 -35.52 -6.28
C GLY A 421 -8.23 -35.31 -5.39
N GLY A 422 -8.30 -34.22 -4.60
CA GLY A 422 -9.33 -34.06 -3.57
C GLY A 422 -10.06 -32.72 -3.52
N ALA A 423 -9.58 -31.69 -4.23
CA ALA A 423 -10.24 -30.38 -4.25
C ALA A 423 -11.36 -30.31 -5.30
N GLY A 424 -12.12 -29.21 -5.33
CA GLY A 424 -13.06 -28.93 -6.41
C GLY A 424 -12.35 -28.84 -7.77
N LEU A 425 -13.06 -29.18 -8.86
CA LEU A 425 -12.48 -29.25 -10.22
C LEU A 425 -11.72 -27.98 -10.65
N PRO A 426 -12.23 -26.75 -10.44
CA PRO A 426 -11.47 -25.54 -10.80
C PRO A 426 -10.15 -25.43 -10.02
N ARG A 427 -10.16 -25.76 -8.72
CA ARG A 427 -8.95 -25.80 -7.90
C ARG A 427 -7.99 -26.88 -8.39
N ALA A 428 -8.44 -28.11 -8.58
CA ALA A 428 -7.62 -29.21 -9.10
C ALA A 428 -6.93 -28.85 -10.42
N ALA A 429 -7.67 -28.25 -11.37
CA ALA A 429 -7.11 -27.78 -12.63
C ALA A 429 -6.07 -26.65 -12.46
N SER A 430 -6.31 -25.72 -11.53
CA SER A 430 -5.33 -24.67 -11.21
C SER A 430 -4.08 -25.20 -10.52
N SER A 431 -4.23 -26.21 -9.65
CA SER A 431 -3.15 -26.87 -8.93
C SER A 431 -2.29 -27.69 -9.88
N LEU A 432 -2.88 -28.37 -10.87
CA LEU A 432 -2.15 -29.04 -11.95
C LEU A 432 -1.31 -28.05 -12.77
N ARG A 433 -1.88 -26.89 -13.16
CA ARG A 433 -1.11 -25.83 -13.85
C ARG A 433 0.02 -25.28 -13.00
N ALA A 434 -0.21 -25.10 -11.70
CA ALA A 434 0.82 -24.63 -10.77
C ALA A 434 1.93 -25.69 -10.59
N LEU A 435 1.57 -26.97 -10.56
CA LEU A 435 2.51 -28.09 -10.48
C LEU A 435 3.35 -28.20 -11.74
N ASP A 436 2.72 -28.12 -12.92
CA ASP A 436 3.40 -28.10 -14.23
C ASP A 436 4.48 -26.99 -14.31
N SER A 437 4.13 -25.78 -13.85
CA SER A 437 5.08 -24.67 -13.77
C SER A 437 6.21 -24.90 -12.77
N LEU A 438 5.99 -25.69 -11.73
CA LEU A 438 6.94 -25.89 -10.63
C LEU A 438 7.88 -27.08 -10.88
N LEU A 439 7.46 -28.06 -11.68
CA LEU A 439 8.29 -29.18 -12.11
C LEU A 439 9.19 -28.75 -13.29
N ASP A 440 10.23 -27.98 -13.00
CA ASP A 440 11.35 -27.74 -13.91
C ASP A 440 12.44 -28.83 -13.78
N PRO A 441 13.47 -28.86 -14.65
CA PRO A 441 14.47 -29.94 -14.60
C PRO A 441 15.15 -30.09 -13.23
N ALA A 442 15.37 -28.99 -12.51
CA ALA A 442 15.96 -29.03 -11.17
C ALA A 442 15.01 -29.68 -10.14
N ALA A 443 13.71 -29.38 -10.19
CA ALA A 443 12.72 -30.03 -9.33
C ALA A 443 12.52 -31.52 -9.68
N ILE A 444 12.52 -31.87 -10.97
CA ILE A 444 12.40 -33.27 -11.43
C ILE A 444 13.60 -34.10 -10.96
N ALA A 445 14.81 -33.55 -11.06
CA ALA A 445 16.02 -34.19 -10.53
C ALA A 445 15.96 -34.37 -9.00
N ALA A 446 15.39 -33.41 -8.27
CA ALA A 446 15.30 -33.45 -6.82
C ALA A 446 14.21 -34.40 -6.28
N PHE A 447 13.20 -34.72 -7.08
CA PHE A 447 12.03 -35.51 -6.68
C PHE A 447 11.91 -36.78 -7.52
N GLU A 448 12.62 -37.83 -7.12
CA GLU A 448 12.47 -39.18 -7.71
C GLU A 448 11.05 -39.73 -7.46
N GLY A 449 10.46 -40.39 -8.47
CA GLY A 449 9.12 -41.00 -8.38
C GLY A 449 7.95 -40.04 -8.56
N VAL A 450 8.20 -38.74 -8.75
CA VAL A 450 7.15 -37.70 -8.87
C VAL A 450 6.18 -37.95 -10.03
N GLU A 451 6.65 -38.59 -11.11
CA GLU A 451 5.84 -39.01 -12.26
C GLU A 451 4.86 -40.14 -11.92
N ASP A 452 5.24 -41.07 -11.06
CA ASP A 452 4.40 -42.20 -10.65
C ASP A 452 3.34 -41.76 -9.64
N ASP A 453 3.75 -40.91 -8.69
CA ASP A 453 2.83 -40.24 -7.75
C ASP A 453 1.78 -39.43 -8.53
N LEU A 454 2.21 -38.65 -9.54
CA LEU A 454 1.30 -37.90 -10.39
C LEU A 454 0.39 -38.83 -11.23
N ALA A 455 0.92 -39.93 -11.74
CA ALA A 455 0.15 -40.91 -12.52
C ALA A 455 -0.92 -41.65 -11.70
N ALA A 456 -0.74 -41.75 -10.39
CA ALA A 456 -1.70 -42.36 -9.47
C ALA A 456 -2.92 -41.47 -9.15
N ILE A 457 -2.87 -40.15 -9.43
CA ILE A 457 -3.92 -39.21 -9.04
C ILE A 457 -5.16 -39.33 -9.92
N ASP A 458 -6.27 -39.79 -9.35
CA ASP A 458 -7.51 -40.05 -10.06
C ASP A 458 -8.47 -38.84 -10.09
N PRO A 459 -8.88 -38.35 -11.28
CA PRO A 459 -9.82 -37.22 -11.42
C PRO A 459 -11.27 -37.55 -10.98
N VAL A 460 -11.59 -38.81 -10.65
CA VAL A 460 -12.90 -39.18 -10.09
C VAL A 460 -13.16 -38.48 -8.75
N GLY A 461 -12.14 -38.24 -7.92
CA GLY A 461 -12.27 -37.53 -6.65
C GLY A 461 -12.85 -36.12 -6.81
N PRO A 462 -12.21 -35.23 -7.59
CA PRO A 462 -12.72 -33.89 -7.89
C PRO A 462 -14.09 -33.90 -8.58
N LEU A 463 -14.34 -34.84 -9.49
CA LEU A 463 -15.64 -34.99 -10.17
C LEU A 463 -16.75 -35.33 -9.17
N LEU A 464 -16.51 -36.32 -8.31
CA LEU A 464 -17.46 -36.73 -7.27
C LEU A 464 -17.76 -35.57 -6.33
N ARG A 465 -16.73 -34.82 -5.93
CA ARG A 465 -16.90 -33.62 -5.10
C ARG A 465 -17.77 -32.58 -5.79
N ALA A 466 -17.51 -32.25 -7.06
CA ALA A 466 -18.31 -31.30 -7.82
C ALA A 466 -19.79 -31.71 -7.90
N LEU A 467 -20.06 -32.98 -8.22
CA LEU A 467 -21.42 -33.52 -8.27
C LEU A 467 -22.12 -33.49 -6.91
N ARG A 468 -21.39 -33.65 -5.79
CA ARG A 468 -21.93 -33.69 -4.43
C ARG A 468 -21.98 -32.35 -3.67
N CYS A 469 -21.20 -31.34 -4.07
CA CYS A 469 -21.25 -30.01 -3.45
C CYS A 469 -22.35 -29.10 -4.01
N GLY A 470 -22.80 -29.33 -5.24
CA GLY A 470 -23.82 -28.49 -5.91
C GLY A 470 -23.29 -27.94 -7.23
N LEU A 471 -24.06 -28.12 -8.30
CA LEU A 471 -23.77 -27.54 -9.61
C LEU A 471 -24.56 -26.24 -9.76
N PRO A 472 -23.98 -25.17 -10.34
CA PRO A 472 -24.73 -23.94 -10.56
C PRO A 472 -25.97 -24.13 -11.46
N GLU A 473 -26.04 -25.19 -12.26
CA GLU A 473 -27.22 -25.44 -13.11
C GLU A 473 -28.43 -25.95 -12.33
N GLU A 474 -28.23 -26.39 -11.09
CA GLU A 474 -29.32 -26.87 -10.25
C GLU A 474 -30.14 -25.71 -9.66
N LEU A 475 -29.54 -24.51 -9.54
CA LEU A 475 -30.23 -23.32 -9.07
C LEU A 475 -30.67 -22.43 -10.24
N GLY A 476 -31.83 -21.81 -10.08
CA GLY A 476 -32.38 -20.88 -11.06
C GLY A 476 -33.41 -19.95 -10.44
N TRP A 477 -33.69 -18.85 -11.12
CA TRP A 477 -34.81 -17.98 -10.79
C TRP A 477 -35.73 -17.94 -12.02
N PRO A 478 -36.86 -18.68 -12.00
CA PRO A 478 -37.67 -18.90 -13.20
C PRO A 478 -38.07 -17.62 -13.94
N ALA A 479 -38.40 -16.55 -13.21
CA ALA A 479 -38.77 -15.27 -13.80
C ALA A 479 -37.59 -14.60 -14.51
N PHE A 480 -36.40 -14.62 -13.89
CA PHE A 480 -35.17 -14.12 -14.50
C PHE A 480 -34.79 -14.93 -15.73
N ASP A 481 -34.81 -16.26 -15.65
CA ASP A 481 -34.47 -17.14 -16.77
C ASP A 481 -35.40 -16.91 -17.98
N ALA A 482 -36.70 -16.76 -17.74
CA ALA A 482 -37.68 -16.45 -18.77
C ALA A 482 -37.43 -15.08 -19.40
N ALA A 483 -37.10 -14.06 -18.60
CA ALA A 483 -36.78 -12.73 -19.10
C ALA A 483 -35.50 -12.72 -19.94
N VAL A 484 -34.45 -13.45 -19.51
CA VAL A 484 -33.20 -13.61 -20.28
C VAL A 484 -33.48 -14.29 -21.62
N ALA A 485 -34.28 -15.36 -21.62
CA ALA A 485 -34.65 -16.07 -22.84
C ALA A 485 -35.45 -15.19 -23.80
N GLU A 486 -36.43 -14.42 -23.30
CA GLU A 486 -37.24 -13.49 -24.11
C GLU A 486 -36.41 -12.38 -24.76
N LEU A 487 -35.40 -11.87 -24.05
CA LEU A 487 -34.49 -10.85 -24.60
C LEU A 487 -33.56 -11.42 -25.68
N GLY A 488 -33.42 -12.75 -25.80
CA GLY A 488 -32.53 -13.41 -26.77
C GLY A 488 -31.26 -14.01 -26.17
N GLY A 489 -31.24 -14.25 -24.87
CA GLY A 489 -30.14 -14.89 -24.14
C GLY A 489 -29.24 -13.92 -23.37
N PRO A 490 -28.20 -14.43 -22.68
CA PRO A 490 -27.32 -13.62 -21.82
C PRO A 490 -26.71 -12.39 -22.51
N ASP A 491 -26.27 -12.54 -23.77
CA ASP A 491 -25.66 -11.46 -24.56
C ASP A 491 -26.64 -10.35 -24.94
N ALA A 492 -27.94 -10.60 -24.84
CA ALA A 492 -28.97 -9.60 -25.10
C ALA A 492 -29.35 -8.80 -23.85
N VAL A 493 -28.92 -9.22 -22.66
CA VAL A 493 -29.06 -8.45 -21.42
C VAL A 493 -27.96 -7.39 -21.38
N LEU A 494 -28.30 -6.19 -21.83
CA LEU A 494 -27.34 -5.10 -21.97
C LEU A 494 -27.12 -4.35 -20.65
N ARG A 495 -28.11 -4.36 -19.75
CA ARG A 495 -28.06 -3.73 -18.44
C ARG A 495 -29.04 -4.40 -17.47
N VAL A 496 -28.75 -4.33 -16.18
CA VAL A 496 -29.73 -4.64 -15.12
C VAL A 496 -29.89 -3.44 -14.20
N CYS A 497 -31.10 -3.22 -13.72
CA CYS A 497 -31.46 -2.11 -12.85
C CYS A 497 -32.23 -2.67 -11.63
N SER A 498 -31.62 -2.57 -10.46
CA SER A 498 -32.16 -3.12 -9.22
C SER A 498 -33.09 -2.13 -8.52
N SER A 499 -34.22 -2.65 -8.02
CA SER A 499 -35.20 -1.93 -7.20
C SER A 499 -35.87 -2.93 -6.26
N TRP A 500 -35.18 -3.37 -5.20
CA TRP A 500 -35.58 -4.56 -4.45
C TRP A 500 -37.05 -4.49 -3.93
N PRO A 501 -37.82 -5.58 -4.07
CA PRO A 501 -37.43 -6.92 -4.55
C PRO A 501 -37.46 -7.10 -6.08
N THR A 502 -37.69 -6.04 -6.87
CA THR A 502 -37.73 -6.11 -8.35
C THR A 502 -36.33 -5.96 -8.98
N LEU A 503 -36.06 -6.76 -10.00
CA LEU A 503 -34.92 -6.62 -10.91
C LEU A 503 -35.44 -6.32 -12.32
N THR A 504 -34.95 -5.24 -12.95
CA THR A 504 -35.30 -4.92 -14.34
C THR A 504 -34.14 -5.29 -15.26
N LEU A 505 -34.38 -6.19 -16.21
CA LEU A 505 -33.44 -6.56 -17.27
C LEU A 505 -33.70 -5.67 -18.48
N VAL A 506 -32.65 -5.04 -19.01
CA VAL A 506 -32.76 -4.09 -20.13
C VAL A 506 -32.02 -4.65 -21.33
N GLY A 507 -32.78 -4.90 -22.40
CA GLY A 507 -32.27 -5.29 -23.71
C GLY A 507 -32.10 -4.11 -24.65
N ARG A 508 -32.12 -4.39 -25.95
CA ARG A 508 -31.96 -3.36 -27.00
C ARG A 508 -33.20 -2.50 -27.18
N ASP A 509 -34.37 -3.11 -27.12
CA ASP A 509 -35.68 -2.56 -27.50
C ASP A 509 -36.76 -2.85 -26.46
N ARG A 510 -36.41 -3.48 -25.33
CA ARG A 510 -37.34 -3.80 -24.25
C ARG A 510 -36.65 -3.82 -22.89
N ALA A 511 -37.40 -3.48 -21.84
CA ALA A 511 -37.07 -3.73 -20.45
C ALA A 511 -38.12 -4.65 -19.81
N ILE A 512 -37.68 -5.64 -19.04
CA ILE A 512 -38.54 -6.62 -18.36
C ILE A 512 -38.24 -6.58 -16.86
N ALA A 513 -39.24 -6.23 -16.06
CA ALA A 513 -39.15 -6.22 -14.60
C ALA A 513 -39.69 -7.53 -14.01
N VAL A 514 -38.90 -8.16 -13.15
CA VAL A 514 -39.22 -9.43 -12.49
C VAL A 514 -38.99 -9.34 -10.98
N ASP A 515 -39.75 -10.10 -10.19
CA ASP A 515 -39.55 -10.29 -8.76
C ASP A 515 -39.72 -11.78 -8.37
N HIS A 516 -39.72 -12.08 -7.06
CA HIS A 516 -39.91 -13.44 -6.53
C HIS A 516 -41.21 -14.13 -7.00
N THR A 517 -42.25 -13.38 -7.39
CA THR A 517 -43.52 -13.94 -7.86
C THR A 517 -43.59 -14.17 -9.36
N GLY A 518 -42.75 -13.48 -10.14
CA GLY A 518 -42.78 -13.56 -11.61
C GLY A 518 -42.44 -12.26 -12.32
N ARG A 519 -42.92 -12.13 -13.56
CA ARG A 519 -42.88 -10.88 -14.32
C ARG A 519 -43.90 -9.90 -13.74
N VAL A 520 -43.45 -8.71 -13.38
CA VAL A 520 -44.30 -7.67 -12.78
C VAL A 520 -44.64 -6.53 -13.73
N ALA A 521 -43.81 -6.27 -14.73
CA ALA A 521 -44.05 -5.28 -15.78
C ALA A 521 -43.03 -5.42 -16.92
N ASP A 522 -43.30 -4.73 -18.02
CA ASP A 522 -42.35 -4.53 -19.11
C ASP A 522 -42.58 -3.18 -19.79
N LEU A 523 -41.58 -2.76 -20.55
CA LEU A 523 -41.58 -1.49 -21.28
C LEU A 523 -40.87 -1.69 -22.61
N ASP A 524 -41.54 -1.36 -23.71
CA ASP A 524 -40.89 -1.25 -25.01
C ASP A 524 -40.03 0.02 -25.03
N LEU A 525 -38.76 -0.14 -25.45
CA LEU A 525 -37.78 0.93 -25.52
C LEU A 525 -37.60 1.36 -26.98
N PRO A 526 -37.48 2.67 -27.24
CA PRO A 526 -37.15 3.13 -28.59
C PRO A 526 -35.78 2.59 -29.00
N ALA A 527 -35.62 2.26 -30.29
CA ALA A 527 -34.31 1.88 -30.83
C ALA A 527 -33.31 3.04 -30.64
N ARG A 528 -32.15 2.74 -30.05
CA ARG A 528 -31.08 3.72 -29.79
C ARG A 528 -29.74 3.19 -30.26
N GLU A 529 -28.89 4.09 -30.75
CA GLU A 529 -27.45 3.84 -30.90
C GLU A 529 -26.74 4.15 -29.58
N GLY A 530 -25.79 3.31 -29.17
CA GLY A 530 -25.01 3.52 -27.94
C GLY A 530 -25.39 2.58 -26.80
N ARG A 531 -25.16 3.04 -25.56
CA ARG A 531 -25.37 2.23 -24.35
C ARG A 531 -26.87 2.20 -23.96
N PRO A 532 -27.38 1.11 -23.37
CA PRO A 532 -28.79 0.97 -22.98
C PRO A 532 -29.19 1.93 -21.85
N PRO A 533 -30.40 2.53 -21.87
CA PRO A 533 -30.83 3.47 -20.83
C PRO A 533 -30.94 2.80 -19.46
N VAL A 534 -30.89 3.61 -18.40
CA VAL A 534 -31.26 3.16 -17.05
C VAL A 534 -32.79 3.07 -16.99
N VAL A 535 -33.32 1.91 -16.59
CA VAL A 535 -34.76 1.66 -16.48
C VAL A 535 -35.06 1.05 -15.12
N ARG A 536 -35.58 1.84 -14.18
CA ARG A 536 -35.90 1.39 -12.82
C ARG A 536 -37.41 1.31 -12.63
N ARG A 537 -37.92 0.26 -11.98
CA ARG A 537 -39.34 0.16 -11.62
C ARG A 537 -39.55 0.66 -10.19
N LEU A 538 -40.25 1.78 -10.04
CA LEU A 538 -40.53 2.45 -8.78
C LEU A 538 -42.04 2.71 -8.67
N ASP A 539 -42.65 2.30 -7.55
CA ASP A 539 -44.08 2.56 -7.28
C ASP A 539 -45.01 2.20 -8.47
N GLY A 540 -44.80 1.00 -9.02
CA GLY A 540 -45.59 0.48 -10.15
C GLY A 540 -45.30 1.10 -11.52
N ARG A 541 -44.38 2.08 -11.63
CA ARG A 541 -44.05 2.79 -12.88
C ARG A 541 -42.57 2.63 -13.23
N PHE A 542 -42.19 2.88 -14.49
CA PHE A 542 -40.78 2.92 -14.88
C PHE A 542 -40.24 4.34 -14.91
N LEU A 543 -39.08 4.54 -14.30
CA LEU A 543 -38.24 5.72 -14.48
C LEU A 543 -37.17 5.38 -15.51
N VAL A 544 -37.12 6.12 -16.61
CA VAL A 544 -36.17 5.93 -17.71
C VAL A 544 -35.24 7.13 -17.79
N ALA A 545 -33.92 6.90 -17.86
CA ALA A 545 -32.93 7.96 -18.00
C ALA A 545 -31.79 7.57 -18.95
N ASP A 546 -31.28 8.55 -19.69
CA ASP A 546 -30.14 8.35 -20.60
C ASP A 546 -28.80 8.40 -19.86
N LEU A 547 -27.81 7.68 -20.37
CA LEU A 547 -26.52 7.43 -19.68
C LEU A 547 -25.59 8.63 -19.57
N ASP A 548 -25.82 9.69 -20.35
CA ASP A 548 -25.05 10.93 -20.25
C ASP A 548 -25.33 11.71 -18.95
N GLY A 549 -26.13 11.14 -18.03
CA GLY A 549 -26.13 11.50 -16.62
C GLY A 549 -26.68 12.89 -16.33
N HIS A 550 -27.47 13.43 -17.26
CA HIS A 550 -28.16 14.69 -17.05
C HIS A 550 -29.58 14.42 -16.52
N PRO A 551 -29.96 14.91 -15.31
CA PRO A 551 -31.33 14.82 -14.78
C PRO A 551 -32.41 15.22 -15.78
N LYS A 552 -32.06 16.10 -16.72
CA LYS A 552 -32.93 16.62 -17.78
C LYS A 552 -33.41 15.55 -18.76
N THR A 553 -32.83 14.35 -18.77
CA THR A 553 -33.22 13.23 -19.66
C THR A 553 -34.06 12.17 -18.95
N ALA A 554 -34.28 12.27 -17.64
CA ALA A 554 -35.08 11.32 -16.88
C ALA A 554 -36.58 11.60 -17.08
N TYR A 555 -37.38 10.56 -17.31
CA TYR A 555 -38.84 10.66 -17.44
C TYR A 555 -39.54 9.44 -16.86
N TRP A 556 -40.80 9.61 -16.45
CA TRP A 556 -41.66 8.49 -16.10
C TRP A 556 -42.27 7.88 -17.37
N SER A 557 -42.37 6.56 -17.46
CA SER A 557 -42.91 5.86 -18.64
C SER A 557 -44.37 6.20 -18.96
N ASP A 558 -45.14 6.65 -17.97
CA ASP A 558 -46.52 7.14 -18.14
C ASP A 558 -46.59 8.62 -18.58
N ARG A 559 -45.44 9.32 -18.60
CA ARG A 559 -45.29 10.74 -18.99
C ARG A 559 -43.96 10.99 -19.71
N PRO A 560 -43.71 10.35 -20.88
CA PRO A 560 -42.42 10.43 -21.56
C PRO A 560 -42.04 11.83 -22.05
N ASP A 561 -43.03 12.69 -22.31
CA ASP A 561 -42.81 14.08 -22.75
C ASP A 561 -42.55 15.05 -21.58
N THR A 562 -42.61 14.58 -20.34
CA THR A 562 -42.41 15.39 -19.13
C THR A 562 -41.17 14.93 -18.38
N PRO A 563 -40.01 15.59 -18.56
CA PRO A 563 -38.81 15.26 -17.81
C PRO A 563 -39.00 15.50 -16.31
N VAL A 564 -38.30 14.73 -15.48
CA VAL A 564 -38.48 14.70 -14.01
C VAL A 564 -37.21 15.22 -13.32
N PRO A 565 -37.26 16.37 -12.59
CA PRO A 565 -38.31 17.39 -12.66
C PRO A 565 -37.85 18.86 -12.39
N ASP A 566 -38.86 19.73 -12.27
CA ASP A 566 -38.89 21.11 -11.76
C ASP A 566 -37.94 21.35 -10.57
N TRP A 567 -37.15 22.42 -10.65
CA TRP A 567 -35.92 22.70 -9.89
C TRP A 567 -36.11 22.83 -8.36
N ALA A 568 -37.35 22.91 -7.87
CA ALA A 568 -37.65 23.08 -6.45
C ALA A 568 -37.69 21.76 -5.65
N GLN A 569 -37.62 20.58 -6.29
CA GLN A 569 -37.76 19.29 -5.58
C GLN A 569 -36.71 18.19 -5.86
N ASP A 570 -35.79 18.29 -6.83
CA ASP A 570 -35.09 17.06 -7.27
C ASP A 570 -33.75 17.27 -8.01
N GLU A 571 -32.78 17.92 -7.37
CA GLU A 571 -31.36 17.74 -7.75
C GLU A 571 -30.89 16.29 -7.49
N GLU A 572 -31.70 15.48 -6.79
CA GLU A 572 -31.34 14.15 -6.30
C GLU A 572 -31.82 13.02 -7.21
N THR A 573 -33.00 13.14 -7.84
CA THR A 573 -33.44 12.27 -8.95
C THR A 573 -32.41 12.23 -10.08
N ALA A 574 -31.63 13.31 -10.25
CA ALA A 574 -30.46 13.40 -11.13
C ALA A 574 -29.33 12.42 -10.82
N SER A 575 -29.10 12.16 -9.53
CA SER A 575 -28.02 11.28 -9.06
C SER A 575 -28.41 9.83 -9.30
N TRP A 576 -29.69 9.49 -9.14
CA TRP A 576 -30.24 8.15 -9.39
C TRP A 576 -30.36 7.78 -10.87
N ALA A 577 -30.38 8.78 -11.76
CA ALA A 577 -30.24 8.63 -13.20
C ALA A 577 -28.79 8.32 -13.66
N LYS A 578 -27.80 8.41 -12.75
CA LYS A 578 -26.41 8.06 -13.06
C LYS A 578 -26.17 6.58 -12.82
N GLU A 579 -25.39 5.97 -13.71
CA GLU A 579 -24.90 4.61 -13.58
C GLU A 579 -23.97 4.52 -12.35
N TYR A 580 -24.46 3.97 -11.25
CA TYR A 580 -23.60 3.45 -10.18
C TYR A 580 -23.22 2.02 -10.55
N SER A 581 -22.08 1.88 -11.21
CA SER A 581 -21.52 0.62 -11.70
C SER A 581 -20.91 -0.28 -10.61
N SER A 582 -21.27 -0.07 -9.35
CA SER A 582 -20.94 -1.02 -8.28
C SER A 582 -21.98 -2.14 -8.26
N PHE A 583 -21.68 -3.19 -9.04
CA PHE A 583 -22.38 -4.46 -9.03
C PHE A 583 -22.74 -4.91 -7.59
N SER A 584 -23.94 -5.48 -7.43
CA SER A 584 -24.44 -6.27 -6.29
C SER A 584 -24.50 -5.68 -4.87
N LYS A 585 -24.40 -4.38 -4.62
CA LYS A 585 -24.83 -3.83 -3.31
C LYS A 585 -26.25 -3.29 -3.48
N SER A 586 -27.22 -4.07 -2.99
CA SER A 586 -28.67 -3.85 -3.13
C SER A 586 -29.05 -2.40 -2.79
N GLU A 587 -29.25 -1.57 -3.80
CA GLU A 587 -30.07 -0.37 -3.62
C GLU A 587 -31.55 -0.78 -3.71
N TRP A 588 -32.32 -0.27 -2.75
CA TRP A 588 -33.78 -0.08 -2.70
C TRP A 588 -34.66 -1.05 -1.92
N SER A 589 -35.19 -0.60 -0.79
CA SER A 589 -36.61 -0.78 -0.45
C SER A 589 -37.45 0.19 -1.28
N GLY A 590 -38.58 -0.25 -1.83
CA GLY A 590 -39.44 0.54 -2.74
C GLY A 590 -40.14 1.77 -2.16
N TYR A 591 -39.43 2.72 -1.55
CA TYR A 591 -40.01 3.96 -1.01
C TYR A 591 -39.13 5.21 -1.20
N ARG A 592 -39.79 6.29 -1.67
CA ARG A 592 -39.48 7.74 -1.73
C ARG A 592 -38.04 8.21 -2.02
N PHE A 593 -37.94 9.13 -2.98
CA PHE A 593 -36.76 9.95 -3.27
C PHE A 593 -36.25 10.63 -1.98
N LEU A 594 -34.98 10.40 -1.63
CA LEU A 594 -34.38 11.00 -0.45
C LEU A 594 -33.53 12.22 -0.81
N PRO A 595 -33.60 13.27 0.02
CA PRO A 595 -32.65 14.36 -0.07
C PRO A 595 -31.21 13.91 0.14
N THR A 596 -30.31 14.29 -0.77
CA THR A 596 -28.85 14.17 -0.62
C THR A 596 -28.32 15.55 -0.24
N PRO A 597 -27.99 15.79 1.03
CA PRO A 597 -27.38 17.06 1.41
C PRO A 597 -26.03 17.22 0.67
N PRO A 598 -25.58 18.46 0.39
CA PRO A 598 -24.45 18.78 -0.51
C PRO A 598 -23.05 18.26 -0.10
N GLN A 599 -22.95 17.31 0.84
CA GLN A 599 -21.70 16.77 1.38
C GLN A 599 -21.68 15.25 1.54
N HIS A 600 -22.81 14.55 1.37
CA HIS A 600 -22.89 13.10 1.51
C HIS A 600 -22.90 12.42 0.14
N ARG A 601 -22.30 11.22 0.06
CA ARG A 601 -22.44 10.35 -1.12
C ARG A 601 -22.86 8.97 -0.65
N TRP A 602 -24.13 8.68 -0.90
CA TRP A 602 -24.72 7.39 -0.56
C TRP A 602 -24.18 6.30 -1.50
N SER A 603 -23.69 5.21 -0.93
CA SER A 603 -22.94 4.14 -1.62
C SER A 603 -23.51 2.73 -1.40
N GLY A 604 -24.53 2.58 -0.55
CA GLY A 604 -25.23 1.33 -0.30
C GLY A 604 -26.48 1.52 0.58
N GLN A 605 -27.33 0.50 0.62
CA GLN A 605 -28.57 0.48 1.42
C GLN A 605 -28.75 -0.88 2.13
N MET A 606 -29.35 -0.85 3.32
CA MET A 606 -29.81 -2.04 4.04
C MET A 606 -31.13 -1.78 4.76
N THR A 607 -31.86 -2.83 5.12
CA THR A 607 -33.11 -2.72 5.88
C THR A 607 -33.35 -3.94 6.76
N ASP A 608 -33.95 -3.72 7.92
CA ASP A 608 -34.46 -4.77 8.81
C ASP A 608 -35.97 -5.02 8.64
N GLY A 609 -36.59 -4.32 7.69
CA GLY A 609 -38.04 -4.30 7.45
C GLY A 609 -38.80 -3.20 8.19
N THR A 610 -38.18 -2.52 9.14
CA THR A 610 -38.78 -1.38 9.87
C THR A 610 -38.07 -0.06 9.57
N THR A 611 -36.75 -0.11 9.50
CA THR A 611 -35.86 1.02 9.26
C THR A 611 -35.00 0.73 8.02
N VAL A 612 -34.57 1.79 7.37
CA VAL A 612 -33.68 1.74 6.22
C VAL A 612 -32.42 2.51 6.56
N TRP A 613 -31.25 1.98 6.21
CA TRP A 613 -29.98 2.65 6.39
C TRP A 613 -29.28 2.89 5.07
N PHE A 614 -28.53 3.99 5.00
CA PHE A 614 -27.73 4.41 3.85
C PHE A 614 -26.26 4.52 4.24
N GLY A 615 -25.38 3.93 3.44
CA GLY A 615 -23.92 4.01 3.64
C GLY A 615 -23.35 5.28 3.03
N ASP A 616 -22.54 6.04 3.76
CA ASP A 616 -21.85 7.25 3.30
C ASP A 616 -20.34 6.98 3.13
N ASP A 617 -19.86 7.02 1.88
CA ASP A 617 -18.44 6.82 1.56
C ASP A 617 -17.60 8.10 1.69
N ARG A 618 -18.25 9.27 1.85
CA ARG A 618 -17.61 10.59 1.98
C ARG A 618 -17.70 11.21 3.36
N GLY A 619 -18.45 10.59 4.27
CA GLY A 619 -18.52 11.02 5.68
C GLY A 619 -17.15 10.93 6.37
N GLU A 620 -16.91 11.80 7.35
CA GLU A 620 -15.76 11.72 8.25
C GLU A 620 -16.27 11.48 9.69
N PRO A 621 -16.32 10.22 10.19
CA PRO A 621 -15.89 8.97 9.52
C PRO A 621 -16.95 8.41 8.55
N PRO A 622 -16.55 7.56 7.57
CA PRO A 622 -17.48 6.80 6.75
C PRO A 622 -18.37 5.91 7.63
N GLY A 623 -19.65 5.77 7.30
CA GLY A 623 -20.61 5.10 8.18
C GLY A 623 -21.96 4.82 7.55
N TRP A 624 -22.86 4.24 8.34
CA TRP A 624 -24.25 3.96 7.95
C TRP A 624 -25.20 4.88 8.72
N HIS A 625 -26.26 5.35 8.07
CA HIS A 625 -27.18 6.34 8.64
C HIS A 625 -28.63 5.91 8.45
N ALA A 626 -29.41 5.94 9.54
CA ALA A 626 -30.82 5.53 9.53
C ALA A 626 -31.72 6.59 8.87
N TRP A 627 -32.75 6.14 8.16
CA TRP A 627 -33.84 6.97 7.66
C TRP A 627 -34.92 7.13 8.73
N THR A 628 -35.28 8.38 9.01
CA THR A 628 -36.22 8.73 10.09
C THR A 628 -37.65 8.99 9.62
N GLY A 629 -37.91 8.94 8.30
CA GLY A 629 -39.19 9.32 7.70
C GLY A 629 -39.21 10.72 7.10
N ASP A 630 -38.50 11.67 7.73
CA ASP A 630 -38.39 13.07 7.31
C ASP A 630 -36.98 13.45 6.82
N GLY A 631 -36.00 12.55 6.99
CA GLY A 631 -34.59 12.80 6.69
C GLY A 631 -33.68 11.64 7.06
N VAL A 632 -32.46 11.64 6.53
CA VAL A 632 -31.37 10.75 6.98
C VAL A 632 -30.83 11.31 8.29
N ALA A 633 -30.66 10.45 9.30
CA ALA A 633 -30.10 10.85 10.60
C ALA A 633 -28.65 11.33 10.45
N SER A 634 -28.30 12.42 11.16
CA SER A 634 -26.93 12.95 11.17
C SER A 634 -25.95 11.99 11.82
N ASP A 635 -26.37 11.31 12.88
CA ASP A 635 -25.52 10.41 13.64
C ASP A 635 -25.52 9.01 12.98
N PRO A 636 -24.33 8.39 12.79
CA PRO A 636 -24.24 7.07 12.21
C PRO A 636 -24.83 6.03 13.16
N SER A 637 -25.56 5.07 12.60
CA SER A 637 -26.12 3.92 13.30
C SER A 637 -26.15 2.70 12.38
N LEU A 638 -26.20 1.52 12.98
CA LEU A 638 -26.37 0.26 12.28
C LEU A 638 -27.60 -0.47 12.83
N PRO A 639 -28.21 -1.36 12.04
CA PRO A 639 -29.21 -2.31 12.56
C PRO A 639 -28.69 -3.08 13.77
N ASP A 640 -29.59 -3.47 14.68
CA ASP A 640 -29.26 -4.27 15.87
C ASP A 640 -28.53 -5.58 15.53
N PHE A 641 -28.77 -6.11 14.32
CA PHE A 641 -28.00 -7.21 13.77
C PHE A 641 -26.49 -6.94 13.92
N PHE A 642 -25.97 -5.75 13.63
CA PHE A 642 -24.53 -5.45 13.69
C PHE A 642 -24.04 -4.93 15.06
N SER A 643 -24.86 -4.97 16.11
CA SER A 643 -24.50 -4.49 17.46
C SER A 643 -23.41 -5.31 18.16
N ARG A 644 -23.14 -6.53 17.68
CA ARG A 644 -22.08 -7.40 18.20
C ARG A 644 -20.70 -6.87 17.81
N ASP A 645 -19.73 -7.02 18.71
CA ASP A 645 -18.32 -6.74 18.41
C ASP A 645 -17.74 -7.78 17.41
N PRO A 646 -16.92 -7.38 16.43
CA PRO A 646 -16.32 -8.30 15.45
C PRO A 646 -15.35 -9.31 16.08
N GLY A 647 -14.87 -9.06 17.30
CA GLY A 647 -13.93 -9.89 18.04
C GLY A 647 -12.50 -9.34 18.01
N GLU A 648 -11.66 -9.87 18.91
CA GLU A 648 -10.26 -9.46 19.04
C GLU A 648 -9.49 -9.65 17.71
N GLY A 649 -8.78 -8.61 17.27
CA GLY A 649 -8.01 -8.65 16.02
C GLY A 649 -8.83 -8.49 14.75
N LEU A 650 -10.14 -8.22 14.85
CA LEU A 650 -11.05 -8.05 13.72
C LEU A 650 -11.74 -6.67 13.77
N ARG A 651 -12.13 -6.17 12.60
CA ARG A 651 -12.94 -4.95 12.44
C ARG A 651 -14.01 -5.21 11.40
N TRP A 652 -15.16 -4.54 11.53
CA TRP A 652 -16.18 -4.60 10.51
C TRP A 652 -15.65 -4.05 9.18
N ASP A 653 -15.95 -4.79 8.12
CA ASP A 653 -15.81 -4.33 6.75
C ASP A 653 -17.11 -3.63 6.33
N TYR A 654 -17.23 -2.37 6.74
CA TYR A 654 -18.46 -1.58 6.60
C TYR A 654 -18.97 -1.48 5.17
N GLU A 655 -18.08 -1.62 4.17
CA GLU A 655 -18.46 -1.59 2.76
C GLU A 655 -19.23 -2.84 2.33
N ASN A 656 -18.99 -3.99 2.97
CA ASN A 656 -19.55 -5.28 2.54
C ASN A 656 -20.61 -5.84 3.51
N LEU A 657 -21.11 -5.00 4.42
CA LEU A 657 -22.27 -5.36 5.26
C LEU A 657 -23.55 -5.39 4.41
N SER A 658 -24.41 -6.37 4.66
CA SER A 658 -25.70 -6.50 3.99
C SER A 658 -26.80 -6.93 4.96
N LEU A 659 -28.00 -6.39 4.77
CA LEU A 659 -29.20 -6.80 5.51
C LEU A 659 -30.46 -6.44 4.71
N VAL A 660 -31.36 -7.40 4.56
CA VAL A 660 -32.60 -7.23 3.80
C VAL A 660 -33.75 -8.02 4.43
N ARG A 661 -34.95 -7.44 4.36
CA ARG A 661 -36.20 -8.15 4.62
C ARG A 661 -36.64 -8.91 3.38
N LEU A 662 -36.75 -10.23 3.49
CA LEU A 662 -37.26 -11.08 2.42
C LEU A 662 -38.77 -10.89 2.25
N PRO A 663 -39.29 -10.90 1.01
CA PRO A 663 -40.71 -11.05 0.76
C PRO A 663 -41.29 -12.34 1.35
N ASP A 664 -42.58 -12.34 1.66
CA ASP A 664 -43.25 -13.52 2.20
C ASP A 664 -43.17 -14.71 1.23
N GLY A 665 -42.89 -15.90 1.77
CA GLY A 665 -42.80 -17.14 0.98
C GLY A 665 -41.45 -17.41 0.32
N VAL A 666 -40.48 -16.50 0.43
CA VAL A 666 -39.11 -16.71 -0.08
C VAL A 666 -38.27 -17.51 0.90
N ASP A 667 -37.81 -18.69 0.49
CA ASP A 667 -36.79 -19.48 1.20
C ASP A 667 -35.43 -19.30 0.50
N SER A 668 -34.60 -18.43 1.06
CA SER A 668 -33.34 -18.01 0.45
C SER A 668 -32.24 -19.05 0.63
N PRO A 669 -31.53 -19.48 -0.42
CA PRO A 669 -30.38 -20.39 -0.29
C PRO A 669 -29.17 -19.71 0.37
N LEU A 670 -29.19 -18.39 0.51
CA LEU A 670 -28.25 -17.62 1.32
C LEU A 670 -28.59 -17.65 2.83
N GLY A 671 -29.70 -18.28 3.21
CA GLY A 671 -30.18 -18.36 4.59
C GLY A 671 -31.00 -17.15 5.01
N HIS A 672 -31.84 -17.34 6.03
CA HIS A 672 -32.59 -16.26 6.69
C HIS A 672 -33.06 -16.69 8.09
N ALA A 673 -33.37 -15.72 8.95
CA ALA A 673 -34.04 -15.92 10.24
C ALA A 673 -35.16 -14.89 10.39
N ASP A 674 -36.38 -15.33 10.73
CA ASP A 674 -37.56 -14.45 10.91
C ASP A 674 -37.85 -13.49 9.73
N GLY A 675 -37.61 -13.97 8.50
CA GLY A 675 -37.75 -13.20 7.26
C GLY A 675 -36.61 -12.20 6.99
N LEU A 676 -35.56 -12.18 7.82
CA LEU A 676 -34.38 -11.32 7.67
C LEU A 676 -33.19 -12.11 7.13
N SER A 677 -32.52 -11.57 6.11
CA SER A 677 -31.34 -12.18 5.48
C SER A 677 -30.24 -11.15 5.30
N GLY A 678 -28.98 -11.54 5.43
CA GLY A 678 -27.85 -10.63 5.36
C GLY A 678 -26.59 -11.17 6.00
N PHE A 679 -25.49 -10.44 5.86
CA PHE A 679 -24.17 -10.88 6.29
C PHE A 679 -23.41 -9.76 7.01
N ARG A 680 -22.74 -10.13 8.10
CA ARG A 680 -21.69 -9.33 8.72
C ARG A 680 -20.35 -9.86 8.25
N ILE A 681 -19.49 -8.96 7.79
CA ILE A 681 -18.19 -9.31 7.25
C ILE A 681 -17.14 -8.56 8.05
N ALA A 682 -16.26 -9.30 8.71
CA ALA A 682 -15.16 -8.75 9.47
C ALA A 682 -13.84 -9.09 8.80
N ALA A 683 -12.93 -8.12 8.76
CA ALA A 683 -11.57 -8.27 8.27
C ALA A 683 -10.57 -8.10 9.41
N ALA A 684 -9.38 -8.67 9.28
CA ALA A 684 -8.29 -8.45 10.23
C ALA A 684 -7.98 -6.95 10.46
N THR A 685 -7.76 -6.55 11.72
CA THR A 685 -7.36 -5.17 12.10
C THR A 685 -5.93 -4.88 11.67
N GLU A 686 -5.02 -5.82 11.92
CA GLU A 686 -3.65 -5.77 11.42
C GLU A 686 -3.65 -6.14 9.94
N ARG A 687 -3.90 -5.13 9.10
CA ARG A 687 -3.74 -5.28 7.66
C ARG A 687 -2.26 -5.46 7.38
N PRO A 688 -1.84 -6.59 6.81
CA PRO A 688 -0.44 -6.89 6.67
C PRO A 688 0.25 -6.16 5.50
N GLY A 689 -0.34 -5.06 5.03
CA GLY A 689 -0.05 -4.37 3.78
C GLY A 689 -1.32 -4.28 2.93
N ALA A 690 -1.25 -3.60 1.79
CA ALA A 690 -2.42 -3.38 0.91
C ALA A 690 -2.93 -4.64 0.17
N TYR A 691 -2.50 -5.87 0.54
CA TYR A 691 -2.42 -7.00 -0.40
C TYR A 691 -2.90 -8.39 0.11
N SER A 692 -3.48 -8.51 1.30
CA SER A 692 -4.23 -9.72 1.69
C SER A 692 -5.09 -9.47 2.92
N ASP A 693 -6.30 -10.03 2.95
CA ASP A 693 -7.22 -9.93 4.09
C ASP A 693 -7.73 -11.33 4.46
N ASP A 694 -7.72 -11.64 5.76
CA ASP A 694 -8.47 -12.77 6.32
C ASP A 694 -9.86 -12.25 6.72
N TYR A 695 -10.90 -12.91 6.22
CA TYR A 695 -12.29 -12.54 6.47
C TYR A 695 -13.02 -13.58 7.31
N VAL A 696 -13.95 -13.08 8.13
CA VAL A 696 -15.00 -13.86 8.79
C VAL A 696 -16.34 -13.36 8.26
N ILE A 697 -17.14 -14.27 7.72
CA ILE A 697 -18.50 -14.00 7.25
C ILE A 697 -19.49 -14.68 8.20
N GLU A 698 -20.50 -13.95 8.66
CA GLU A 698 -21.58 -14.47 9.52
C GLU A 698 -22.95 -14.05 8.95
N GLY A 699 -23.79 -15.03 8.63
CA GLY A 699 -25.14 -14.84 8.10
C GLY A 699 -26.18 -14.56 9.18
N ALA A 700 -27.32 -13.97 8.79
CA ALA A 700 -28.46 -13.70 9.68
C ALA A 700 -29.07 -14.98 10.29
N ASP A 701 -28.89 -16.12 9.62
CA ASP A 701 -29.30 -17.45 10.07
C ASP A 701 -28.27 -18.15 10.98
N GLY A 702 -27.15 -17.47 11.28
CA GLY A 702 -26.08 -17.99 12.14
C GLY A 702 -25.00 -18.81 11.43
N ARG A 703 -25.09 -19.01 10.11
CA ARG A 703 -23.99 -19.66 9.35
C ARG A 703 -22.74 -18.80 9.42
N ARG A 704 -21.57 -19.45 9.49
CA ARG A 704 -20.30 -18.76 9.64
C ARG A 704 -19.19 -19.43 8.86
N ALA A 705 -18.41 -18.63 8.15
CA ALA A 705 -17.28 -19.11 7.34
C ALA A 705 -16.05 -18.22 7.51
N ARG A 706 -14.87 -18.78 7.23
CA ARG A 706 -13.61 -18.05 7.10
C ARG A 706 -13.17 -18.09 5.65
N HIS A 707 -12.61 -16.98 5.17
CA HIS A 707 -12.12 -16.90 3.79
C HIS A 707 -10.80 -16.15 3.75
N HIS A 708 -9.80 -16.72 3.06
CA HIS A 708 -8.51 -16.07 2.86
C HIS A 708 -8.45 -15.43 1.47
N ARG A 709 -8.38 -14.09 1.44
CA ARG A 709 -8.31 -13.33 0.18
C ARG A 709 -6.88 -12.91 -0.14
N PRO A 710 -6.19 -13.51 -1.12
CA PRO A 710 -5.02 -12.89 -1.75
C PRO A 710 -5.44 -11.69 -2.63
N ARG A 711 -4.60 -10.64 -2.72
CA ARG A 711 -4.77 -9.37 -3.48
C ARG A 711 -5.62 -9.38 -4.77
N ALA A 712 -5.60 -10.48 -5.50
CA ALA A 712 -6.21 -10.62 -6.82
C ALA A 712 -7.58 -11.31 -6.78
N MET A 713 -8.24 -11.42 -5.62
CA MET A 713 -9.56 -12.07 -5.51
C MET A 713 -10.67 -11.06 -5.23
N GLY A 714 -11.92 -11.43 -5.53
CA GLY A 714 -13.10 -10.66 -5.16
C GLY A 714 -13.27 -10.45 -3.66
N ASP A 715 -14.17 -9.55 -3.31
CA ASP A 715 -14.57 -9.34 -1.90
C ASP A 715 -15.57 -10.44 -1.50
N PRO A 716 -15.47 -11.03 -0.30
CA PRO A 716 -16.50 -11.95 0.18
C PRO A 716 -17.83 -11.23 0.33
N TYR A 717 -18.92 -11.94 0.03
CA TYR A 717 -20.26 -11.35 -0.02
C TYR A 717 -21.28 -12.14 0.81
N ALA A 718 -21.34 -13.46 0.67
CA ALA A 718 -22.37 -14.30 1.29
C ALA A 718 -21.90 -15.73 1.56
N ILE A 719 -22.73 -16.50 2.27
CA ILE A 719 -22.63 -17.95 2.41
C ILE A 719 -23.84 -18.58 1.71
N LEU A 720 -23.61 -19.36 0.66
CA LEU A 720 -24.62 -20.15 -0.04
C LEU A 720 -24.63 -21.57 0.49
N ARG A 721 -25.82 -22.14 0.70
CA ARG A 721 -26.02 -23.57 0.89
C ARG A 721 -27.07 -24.07 -0.09
N PHE A 722 -26.75 -25.11 -0.86
CA PHE A 722 -27.75 -25.76 -1.70
C PHE A 722 -28.78 -26.49 -0.80
N PRO A 723 -30.08 -26.49 -1.14
CA PRO A 723 -31.03 -27.29 -0.38
C PRO A 723 -30.67 -28.78 -0.45
N GLY A 724 -30.63 -29.43 0.71
CA GLY A 724 -30.28 -30.86 0.83
C GLY A 724 -28.78 -31.18 0.90
N THR A 725 -27.91 -30.18 1.05
CA THR A 725 -26.49 -30.37 1.41
C THR A 725 -26.15 -29.63 2.70
N ASP A 726 -25.15 -30.14 3.41
CA ASP A 726 -24.55 -29.48 4.58
C ASP A 726 -23.29 -28.67 4.21
N VAL A 727 -22.94 -28.61 2.91
CA VAL A 727 -21.78 -27.88 2.42
C VAL A 727 -22.12 -26.39 2.27
N ASP A 728 -21.41 -25.57 3.04
CA ASP A 728 -21.43 -24.12 2.92
C ASP A 728 -20.41 -23.62 1.90
N LEU A 729 -20.83 -22.66 1.09
CA LEU A 729 -20.03 -22.07 0.04
C LEU A 729 -19.92 -20.56 0.24
N VAL A 730 -18.71 -20.06 0.47
CA VAL A 730 -18.42 -18.62 0.51
C VAL A 730 -18.47 -18.06 -0.90
N VAL A 731 -19.39 -17.11 -1.12
CA VAL A 731 -19.56 -16.39 -2.38
C VAL A 731 -18.68 -15.14 -2.36
N THR A 732 -17.84 -14.96 -3.38
CA THR A 732 -17.03 -13.75 -3.56
C THR A 732 -17.47 -12.98 -4.80
N GLN A 733 -17.58 -11.66 -4.67
CA GLN A 733 -17.92 -10.78 -5.76
C GLN A 733 -16.67 -10.41 -6.58
N GLY A 734 -16.66 -10.84 -7.84
CA GLY A 734 -15.52 -10.68 -8.74
C GLY A 734 -14.48 -11.78 -8.57
N ARG A 735 -13.83 -12.17 -9.66
CA ARG A 735 -12.68 -13.05 -9.60
C ARG A 735 -11.42 -12.28 -9.28
N ASP A 736 -11.28 -11.10 -9.86
CA ASP A 736 -10.20 -10.15 -9.62
C ASP A 736 -10.63 -8.72 -10.00
N ILE A 737 -9.71 -7.76 -9.91
CA ILE A 737 -9.99 -6.34 -10.23
C ILE A 737 -10.40 -6.09 -11.70
N THR A 738 -10.09 -7.02 -12.60
CA THR A 738 -10.34 -6.97 -14.05
C THR A 738 -11.47 -7.87 -14.53
N HIS A 739 -11.94 -8.81 -13.71
CA HIS A 739 -13.02 -9.77 -13.97
C HIS A 739 -14.07 -9.67 -12.86
N ARG A 740 -14.83 -8.57 -12.82
CA ARG A 740 -15.77 -8.25 -11.73
C ARG A 740 -17.11 -8.98 -11.87
N GLU A 741 -17.44 -9.38 -13.09
CA GLU A 741 -18.63 -10.11 -13.50
C GLU A 741 -18.54 -11.62 -13.25
N GLU A 742 -17.35 -12.15 -12.95
CA GLU A 742 -17.14 -13.54 -12.54
C GLU A 742 -17.31 -13.67 -11.03
N VAL A 743 -18.31 -14.42 -10.58
CA VAL A 743 -18.53 -14.72 -9.15
C VAL A 743 -17.98 -16.11 -8.86
N CYS A 744 -17.19 -16.22 -7.79
CA CYS A 744 -16.53 -17.45 -7.38
C CYS A 744 -17.13 -17.96 -6.07
N CYS A 745 -17.23 -19.28 -5.93
CA CYS A 745 -17.74 -19.91 -4.72
C CYS A 745 -16.75 -20.92 -4.15
N TYR A 746 -16.36 -20.69 -2.90
CA TYR A 746 -15.33 -21.45 -2.17
C TYR A 746 -15.97 -22.31 -1.09
N SER A 747 -15.50 -23.54 -0.95
CA SER A 747 -15.90 -24.40 0.16
C SER A 747 -15.53 -23.76 1.50
N ALA A 748 -16.48 -23.61 2.41
CA ALA A 748 -16.23 -23.01 3.73
C ALA A 748 -15.30 -23.89 4.62
N ASP A 749 -15.21 -25.19 4.33
CA ASP A 749 -14.43 -26.15 5.11
C ASP A 749 -12.93 -26.06 4.83
N ASP A 750 -12.56 -25.86 3.57
CA ASP A 750 -11.17 -25.94 3.09
C ASP A 750 -10.74 -24.79 2.17
N ASP A 751 -11.61 -23.79 1.96
CA ASP A 751 -11.39 -22.58 1.17
C ASP A 751 -10.99 -22.88 -0.30
N THR A 752 -11.42 -24.03 -0.83
CA THR A 752 -11.15 -24.43 -2.22
C THR A 752 -12.26 -24.00 -3.16
N LEU A 753 -11.89 -23.43 -4.31
CA LEU A 753 -12.83 -23.01 -5.36
C LEU A 753 -13.62 -24.22 -5.89
N GLN A 754 -14.95 -24.15 -5.79
CA GLN A 754 -15.88 -25.20 -6.24
C GLN A 754 -16.51 -24.86 -7.58
N TRP A 755 -16.96 -23.62 -7.80
CA TRP A 755 -17.60 -23.19 -9.05
C TRP A 755 -17.45 -21.69 -9.31
N GLU A 756 -17.69 -21.33 -10.56
CA GLU A 756 -17.62 -19.98 -11.11
C GLU A 756 -18.90 -19.74 -11.94
N VAL A 757 -19.48 -18.53 -11.85
CA VAL A 757 -20.62 -18.08 -12.68
C VAL A 757 -20.40 -16.68 -13.20
N LEU A 758 -21.13 -16.32 -14.24
CA LEU A 758 -21.21 -14.95 -14.75
C LEU A 758 -22.47 -14.27 -14.21
N ILE A 759 -22.37 -13.02 -13.78
CA ILE A 759 -23.52 -12.22 -13.35
C ILE A 759 -23.91 -11.15 -14.38
N ALA A 760 -25.19 -10.82 -14.45
CA ALA A 760 -25.72 -9.81 -15.35
C ALA A 760 -25.41 -8.36 -14.90
N PRO A 761 -25.18 -7.40 -15.84
CA PRO A 761 -24.82 -7.61 -17.25
C PRO A 761 -23.33 -7.98 -17.42
N VAL A 762 -22.99 -8.59 -18.55
CA VAL A 762 -21.59 -8.82 -18.95
C VAL A 762 -21.06 -7.62 -19.73
N GLU A 763 -20.36 -6.70 -19.06
CA GLU A 763 -19.85 -5.47 -19.67
C GLU A 763 -18.69 -5.72 -20.66
N LEU A 764 -17.84 -6.72 -20.40
CA LEU A 764 -16.62 -7.00 -21.19
C LEU A 764 -16.68 -8.36 -21.89
N ARG A 765 -17.56 -8.44 -22.91
CA ARG A 765 -17.89 -9.65 -23.68
C ARG A 765 -16.70 -10.41 -24.29
N GLU A 766 -15.60 -9.73 -24.61
CA GLU A 766 -14.41 -10.38 -25.18
C GLU A 766 -13.60 -11.20 -24.16
N ARG A 767 -13.78 -10.93 -22.86
CA ARG A 767 -13.00 -11.54 -21.77
C ARG A 767 -13.66 -12.76 -21.14
N THR A 768 -14.98 -12.90 -21.29
CA THR A 768 -15.79 -13.97 -20.70
C THR A 768 -16.15 -15.08 -21.70
N LYS A 769 -15.35 -15.27 -22.77
CA LYS A 769 -15.53 -16.39 -23.72
C LYS A 769 -15.33 -17.72 -22.99
N GLY A 770 -16.41 -18.25 -22.42
CA GLY A 770 -16.45 -19.52 -21.69
C GLY A 770 -17.87 -19.77 -21.23
N GLY A 771 -18.39 -20.98 -21.48
CA GLY A 771 -19.77 -21.40 -21.16
C GLY A 771 -20.06 -21.51 -19.67
N LEU A 772 -19.74 -20.47 -18.90
CA LEU A 772 -20.13 -20.33 -17.50
C LEU A 772 -21.63 -20.06 -17.39
N PRO A 773 -22.29 -20.52 -16.32
CA PRO A 773 -23.70 -20.28 -16.10
C PRO A 773 -23.97 -18.80 -15.84
N PHE A 774 -25.09 -18.29 -16.34
CA PHE A 774 -25.46 -16.88 -16.27
C PHE A 774 -26.50 -16.64 -15.17
N TYR A 775 -26.17 -15.75 -14.24
CA TYR A 775 -26.90 -15.52 -12.99
C TYR A 775 -27.34 -14.05 -12.84
N PRO A 776 -28.37 -13.77 -12.02
CA PRO A 776 -28.65 -12.41 -11.57
C PRO A 776 -27.51 -11.89 -10.67
N PRO A 777 -27.42 -10.58 -10.41
CA PRO A 777 -26.51 -10.04 -9.40
C PRO A 777 -26.67 -10.73 -8.04
N VAL A 778 -25.57 -10.85 -7.27
CA VAL A 778 -25.53 -11.67 -6.04
C VAL A 778 -26.61 -11.28 -5.01
N GLY A 779 -26.95 -10.00 -4.89
CA GLY A 779 -28.04 -9.55 -4.00
C GLY A 779 -29.44 -10.10 -4.34
N PHE A 780 -29.63 -10.67 -5.53
CA PHE A 780 -30.88 -11.32 -5.95
C PHE A 780 -30.80 -12.86 -5.88
N TRP A 781 -29.69 -13.42 -5.38
CA TRP A 781 -29.57 -14.87 -5.18
C TRP A 781 -30.52 -15.39 -4.09
N HIS A 782 -31.15 -14.51 -3.32
CA HIS A 782 -32.28 -14.82 -2.44
C HIS A 782 -33.48 -15.43 -3.16
N PHE A 783 -33.63 -15.21 -4.48
CA PHE A 783 -34.73 -15.75 -5.29
C PHE A 783 -34.31 -16.98 -6.12
N LEU A 784 -33.14 -17.55 -5.87
CA LEU A 784 -32.72 -18.79 -6.50
C LEU A 784 -33.37 -19.98 -5.81
N GLU A 785 -33.95 -20.86 -6.61
CA GLU A 785 -34.61 -22.09 -6.19
C GLU A 785 -34.02 -23.29 -6.92
N LEU A 786 -34.20 -24.49 -6.37
CA LEU A 786 -33.84 -25.71 -7.08
C LEU A 786 -34.74 -25.90 -8.31
N ARG A 787 -34.14 -25.97 -9.50
CA ARG A 787 -34.86 -26.19 -10.75
C ARG A 787 -35.55 -27.55 -10.78
N ASP A 788 -34.90 -28.57 -10.20
CA ASP A 788 -35.47 -29.89 -10.01
C ASP A 788 -34.91 -30.56 -8.74
N PRO A 789 -35.67 -30.58 -7.63
CA PRO A 789 -35.26 -31.23 -6.39
C PRO A 789 -34.94 -32.73 -6.53
N GLY A 790 -35.54 -33.43 -7.50
CA GLY A 790 -35.28 -34.84 -7.78
C GLY A 790 -33.87 -35.06 -8.31
N SER A 791 -33.52 -34.36 -9.40
CA SER A 791 -32.16 -34.35 -9.98
C SER A 791 -31.11 -33.99 -8.93
N SER A 792 -31.35 -32.94 -8.14
CA SER A 792 -30.40 -32.49 -7.12
C SER A 792 -30.12 -33.55 -6.06
N ARG A 793 -31.17 -34.24 -5.58
CA ARG A 793 -31.02 -35.33 -4.60
C ARG A 793 -30.25 -36.51 -5.17
N ALA A 794 -30.50 -36.87 -6.43
CA ALA A 794 -29.78 -37.95 -7.11
C ALA A 794 -28.28 -37.63 -7.22
N LEU A 795 -27.92 -36.39 -7.54
CA LEU A 795 -26.52 -35.95 -7.62
C LEU A 795 -25.78 -36.05 -6.27
N ARG A 796 -26.45 -35.76 -5.14
CA ARG A 796 -25.87 -35.99 -3.80
C ARG A 796 -25.56 -37.47 -3.53
N GLY A 797 -26.33 -38.38 -4.11
CA GLY A 797 -26.20 -39.83 -3.95
C GLY A 797 -25.17 -40.51 -4.85
N VAL A 798 -24.60 -39.80 -5.84
CA VAL A 798 -23.60 -40.36 -6.77
C VAL A 798 -22.41 -40.91 -5.99
N GLY A 799 -21.97 -42.14 -6.31
CA GLY A 799 -20.77 -42.79 -5.77
C GLY A 799 -19.60 -42.83 -6.77
N PRO A 800 -18.42 -43.34 -6.35
CA PRO A 800 -17.23 -43.42 -7.20
C PRO A 800 -17.45 -44.19 -8.52
N ASP A 801 -18.19 -45.29 -8.48
CA ASP A 801 -18.44 -46.13 -9.66
C ASP A 801 -19.30 -45.40 -10.72
N GLN A 802 -20.30 -44.64 -10.28
CA GLN A 802 -21.11 -43.83 -11.21
C GLN A 802 -20.29 -42.66 -11.78
N ALA A 803 -19.48 -41.98 -10.95
CA ALA A 803 -18.61 -40.91 -11.42
C ALA A 803 -17.56 -41.42 -12.42
N ARG A 804 -16.96 -42.60 -12.17
CA ARG A 804 -16.09 -43.28 -13.14
C ARG A 804 -16.82 -43.59 -14.45
N ALA A 805 -18.01 -44.19 -14.37
CA ALA A 805 -18.77 -44.55 -15.56
C ALA A 805 -19.10 -43.32 -16.44
N LEU A 806 -19.43 -42.18 -15.82
CA LEU A 806 -19.65 -40.92 -16.53
C LEU A 806 -18.37 -40.42 -17.21
N LEU A 807 -17.23 -40.46 -16.51
CA LEU A 807 -15.94 -40.05 -17.05
C LEU A 807 -15.50 -40.94 -18.22
N ASP A 808 -15.58 -42.25 -18.08
CA ASP A 808 -15.19 -43.21 -19.11
C ASP A 808 -16.08 -43.08 -20.36
N ALA A 809 -17.39 -42.85 -20.17
CA ALA A 809 -18.31 -42.62 -21.27
C ALA A 809 -18.00 -41.31 -22.03
N HIS A 810 -17.58 -40.25 -21.33
CA HIS A 810 -17.11 -39.03 -21.98
C HIS A 810 -15.84 -39.26 -22.79
N LEU A 811 -14.89 -40.04 -22.26
CA LEU A 811 -13.64 -40.34 -22.97
C LEU A 811 -13.88 -41.18 -24.23
N ALA A 812 -14.91 -42.03 -24.25
CA ALA A 812 -15.25 -42.88 -25.39
C ALA A 812 -16.15 -42.19 -26.43
N GLU A 813 -17.21 -41.49 -26.00
CA GLU A 813 -18.32 -41.03 -26.84
C GLU A 813 -18.60 -39.51 -26.67
N GLY A 814 -17.84 -38.79 -25.85
CA GLY A 814 -18.07 -37.37 -25.59
C GLY A 814 -19.36 -37.10 -24.82
N GLU A 815 -20.06 -36.00 -25.14
CA GLU A 815 -21.30 -35.59 -24.47
C GLU A 815 -22.41 -36.64 -24.57
N GLU A 816 -22.57 -37.29 -25.72
CA GLU A 816 -23.61 -38.29 -25.95
C GLU A 816 -23.45 -39.49 -25.00
N GLY A 817 -22.21 -39.93 -24.76
CA GLY A 817 -21.91 -41.00 -23.81
C GLY A 817 -22.30 -40.64 -22.37
N VAL A 818 -22.04 -39.41 -21.95
CA VAL A 818 -22.43 -38.92 -20.62
C VAL A 818 -23.95 -38.93 -20.46
N LEU A 819 -24.67 -38.41 -21.46
CA LEU A 819 -26.13 -38.35 -21.44
C LEU A 819 -26.77 -39.75 -21.45
N ARG A 820 -26.16 -40.71 -22.15
CA ARG A 820 -26.55 -42.12 -22.15
C ARG A 820 -26.36 -42.75 -20.76
N VAL A 821 -25.17 -42.62 -20.17
CA VAL A 821 -24.91 -43.16 -18.81
C VAL A 821 -25.78 -42.51 -17.75
N LEU A 822 -26.07 -41.21 -17.87
CA LEU A 822 -27.04 -40.53 -17.01
C LEU A 822 -28.41 -41.19 -17.09
N ALA A 823 -28.93 -41.43 -18.30
CA ALA A 823 -30.23 -42.07 -18.48
C ALA A 823 -30.27 -43.52 -17.95
N GLU A 824 -29.16 -44.26 -18.06
CA GLU A 824 -29.05 -45.65 -17.60
C GLU A 824 -28.87 -45.79 -16.09
N ARG A 825 -28.07 -44.91 -15.46
CA ARG A 825 -27.58 -45.08 -14.08
C ARG A 825 -28.09 -44.05 -13.09
N LEU A 826 -28.61 -42.92 -13.57
CA LEU A 826 -29.15 -41.81 -12.79
C LEU A 826 -30.44 -41.27 -13.45
N PRO A 827 -31.46 -42.13 -13.69
CA PRO A 827 -32.67 -41.77 -14.42
C PRO A 827 -33.48 -40.64 -13.77
N GLU A 828 -33.25 -40.36 -12.48
CA GLU A 828 -33.84 -39.25 -11.74
C GLU A 828 -33.29 -37.87 -12.17
N VAL A 829 -32.12 -37.83 -12.82
CA VAL A 829 -31.52 -36.58 -13.33
C VAL A 829 -32.16 -36.21 -14.67
N THR A 830 -33.34 -35.60 -14.60
CA THR A 830 -34.19 -35.35 -15.78
C THR A 830 -34.10 -33.92 -16.31
N HIS A 831 -33.78 -32.94 -15.46
CA HIS A 831 -33.82 -31.52 -15.82
C HIS A 831 -32.68 -31.13 -16.78
N GLY A 832 -33.02 -30.45 -17.89
CA GLY A 832 -32.10 -30.17 -18.99
C GLY A 832 -30.85 -29.39 -18.59
N ALA A 833 -31.02 -28.31 -17.80
CA ALA A 833 -29.88 -27.52 -17.32
C ALA A 833 -28.96 -28.37 -16.42
N THR A 834 -29.53 -29.19 -15.53
CA THR A 834 -28.77 -30.03 -14.61
C THR A 834 -27.96 -31.08 -15.38
N ARG A 835 -28.54 -31.68 -16.43
CA ARG A 835 -27.82 -32.60 -17.33
C ARG A 835 -26.65 -31.92 -18.03
N ALA A 836 -26.85 -30.70 -18.53
CA ALA A 836 -25.78 -29.89 -19.12
C ALA A 836 -24.67 -29.57 -18.10
N GLY A 837 -25.05 -29.33 -16.83
CA GLY A 837 -24.12 -29.16 -15.72
C GLY A 837 -23.24 -30.38 -15.49
N VAL A 838 -23.84 -31.57 -15.46
CA VAL A 838 -23.10 -32.84 -15.34
C VAL A 838 -22.14 -33.02 -16.52
N VAL A 839 -22.60 -32.81 -17.75
CA VAL A 839 -21.74 -32.87 -18.95
C VAL A 839 -20.55 -31.92 -18.82
N ARG A 840 -20.76 -30.68 -18.36
CA ARG A 840 -19.68 -29.72 -18.18
C ARG A 840 -18.64 -30.19 -17.16
N VAL A 841 -19.06 -30.63 -15.97
CA VAL A 841 -18.10 -31.06 -14.93
C VAL A 841 -17.38 -32.35 -15.31
N VAL A 842 -18.04 -33.27 -16.03
CA VAL A 842 -17.40 -34.47 -16.58
C VAL A 842 -16.37 -34.10 -17.66
N THR A 843 -16.71 -33.16 -18.54
CA THR A 843 -15.78 -32.62 -19.56
C THR A 843 -14.55 -31.99 -18.91
N ALA A 844 -14.75 -31.21 -17.84
CA ALA A 844 -13.66 -30.61 -17.08
C ALA A 844 -12.78 -31.65 -16.37
N ALA A 845 -13.37 -32.72 -15.84
CA ALA A 845 -12.65 -33.85 -15.25
C ALA A 845 -11.83 -34.63 -16.30
N ALA A 846 -12.38 -34.84 -17.49
CA ALA A 846 -11.66 -35.46 -18.60
C ALA A 846 -10.51 -34.60 -19.10
N GLU A 847 -10.68 -33.28 -19.16
CA GLU A 847 -9.59 -32.35 -19.50
C GLU A 847 -8.51 -32.34 -18.42
N LEU A 848 -8.88 -32.42 -17.14
CA LEU A 848 -7.93 -32.58 -16.04
C LEU A 848 -7.12 -33.86 -16.20
N LEU A 849 -7.75 -34.98 -16.55
CA LEU A 849 -7.08 -36.26 -16.82
C LEU A 849 -6.06 -36.14 -17.95
N ARG A 850 -6.50 -35.65 -19.12
CA ARG A 850 -5.63 -35.50 -20.30
C ARG A 850 -4.42 -34.62 -20.02
N ARG A 851 -4.61 -33.50 -19.29
CA ARG A 851 -3.50 -32.61 -18.91
C ARG A 851 -2.57 -33.27 -17.90
N ARG A 852 -3.10 -34.06 -16.97
CA ARG A 852 -2.30 -34.81 -16.00
C ARG A 852 -1.44 -35.85 -16.72
N GLU A 853 -2.00 -36.59 -17.67
CA GLU A 853 -1.27 -37.56 -18.50
C GLU A 853 -0.19 -36.88 -19.34
N ALA A 854 -0.51 -35.75 -19.99
CA ALA A 854 0.47 -34.97 -20.73
C ALA A 854 1.62 -34.47 -19.84
N LEU A 855 1.32 -34.07 -18.60
CA LEU A 855 2.34 -33.66 -17.63
C LEU A 855 3.23 -34.84 -17.20
N VAL A 856 2.65 -36.02 -16.97
CA VAL A 856 3.41 -37.26 -16.65
C VAL A 856 4.39 -37.57 -17.78
N GLU A 857 3.93 -37.58 -19.03
CA GLU A 857 4.77 -37.89 -20.19
C GLU A 857 5.89 -36.85 -20.36
N ARG A 858 5.59 -35.56 -20.14
CA ARG A 858 6.61 -34.51 -20.15
C ARG A 858 7.66 -34.74 -19.05
N VAL A 859 7.24 -35.03 -17.82
CA VAL A 859 8.17 -35.27 -16.70
C VAL A 859 9.06 -36.49 -16.97
N ARG A 860 8.51 -37.57 -17.54
CA ARG A 860 9.28 -38.75 -17.96
C ARG A 860 10.31 -38.41 -19.04
N ALA A 861 9.93 -37.64 -20.05
CA ALA A 861 10.82 -37.19 -21.12
C ALA A 861 11.93 -36.28 -20.58
N ASP A 862 11.60 -35.32 -19.73
CA ASP A 862 12.56 -34.41 -19.08
C ASP A 862 13.55 -35.21 -18.20
N ARG A 863 13.09 -36.24 -17.47
CA ARG A 863 13.96 -37.11 -16.67
C ARG A 863 14.90 -37.93 -17.54
N ALA A 864 14.42 -38.49 -18.64
CA ALA A 864 15.27 -39.23 -19.59
C ALA A 864 16.37 -38.32 -20.17
N GLY A 865 16.02 -37.09 -20.56
CA GLY A 865 16.98 -36.11 -21.06
C GLY A 865 17.95 -35.54 -20.01
N LEU A 866 17.72 -35.79 -18.71
CA LEU A 866 18.68 -35.49 -17.64
C LEU A 866 19.67 -36.64 -17.39
N ALA A 867 19.33 -37.85 -17.84
CA ALA A 867 20.19 -39.04 -17.72
C ALA A 867 21.17 -39.18 -18.89
N ASP A 868 20.82 -38.60 -20.05
CA ASP A 868 21.69 -38.39 -21.23
C ASP A 868 22.62 -37.19 -21.04
#